data_AF-A0A415K5S0-F1
#
_entry.id   AF-A0A415K5S0-F1
#
_cell.length_a   1.000
_cell.length_b   1.000
_cell.length_c   1.000
_cell.angle_alpha   90.00
_cell.angle_beta   90.00
_cell.angle_gamma   90.00
#
_symmetry.space_group_name_H-M   'P 1'
#
loop_
_entity.id
_entity.type
_entity.pdbx_description
1 polymer ?
#
loop_
_entity_poly.entity_id
_entity_poly.type
_entity_poly.pdbx_seq_one_letter_code
_entity_poly.pdbx_strand_id
1 'polypeptide(L)'
;MQRTVEISAAHYEEMRKQPLFFVKLYEYIFYDVNGKKHYKSEWESVDRNLEISFSDDTFGQQDLGYCLCIIEKAEQSYDSKGNPKEGWVKMFFHDASASSETDCLIALNDCIFRSNDKEDKYAFVKLLWFLDKRDVNINVLSCVIRKYDVQTIPFILDIFRHICRCLSLKKQNEIKSLFDLFGERYEVYMPAFVIEAFQLCKPSISKENINLFQLIDEIVGYESANDSSEDELSSSNLLLQLKSWLYFDDGLKDYNILKLLFSMVAEPIRLEIIKRYFHDIRLGNTTFDADLVMQFKDNHFDEFIRYRYATETPTEGIVLTVSLLCDNILTLYNSKGKSFQTFDGILDFAITHCDKANPSINFKMDRFIPTCEHGAVYNNDFKGFIDYQFIRKLNQVSLTDSSLLDCIRQILDRYGERQQYPVCRFGDGSKIEACQFANCSKVLTSKKYPHNIKLDCYTYKNYDDRWFVYSNATNVIVLNTFLAESIEESNSNLSIDFSMISIDVFRNYILSLPAKFEKVGDEEFLVHSYKSKDRTFMLMLIEQFSEILRMRILPQNGAVVGISFDVFGYWKGQIRTLSPEQLKNNHSPEYKAAYNLCLAKEAEEVNKRTVESLKKELGIQDYNGSYFELPYKRDVLVKVLNKYYFKESFKDGEDISKHEFLIPSDVKGNFKPYCAPQLSEVNNQAIDLPYFWCRGKECFHNNLEKQTLSETNDWHAYSLYHLIEIIGYPKLHATIAGNEPDPVVWSFIAVTNKAMQKFRRLKCRACGHLMFTDKSSGFNRYNYYSCINPTCSEAWKPVYLSYCYKCKKGLIDSRDTKRCPNGWYICPCPTCLACCDDAQYERQAQRYILSNRPIPDRIKKMLGHGHNDKGDYFCPNCGTHIEMVQDEHGNYFRGCPTCHQKFNEKPDDYLNYNAW
;
A
#
# COMPACT_ATOMS: atom_id res chain seq x y z
N MET A 1 -28.91 4.60 26.26
CA MET A 1 -27.84 5.35 26.96
C MET A 1 -27.38 6.45 26.03
N GLN A 2 -27.39 7.71 26.46
CA GLN A 2 -27.03 8.86 25.63
C GLN A 2 -25.49 9.04 25.60
N ARG A 3 -24.95 9.40 24.44
CA ARG A 3 -23.52 9.69 24.21
C ARG A 3 -23.34 11.06 23.58
N THR A 4 -22.11 11.57 23.68
CA THR A 4 -21.76 12.87 23.11
C THR A 4 -20.43 12.82 22.38
N VAL A 5 -20.33 13.54 21.25
CA VAL A 5 -19.09 13.74 20.48
C VAL A 5 -18.99 15.17 19.99
N GLU A 6 -17.76 15.68 19.81
CA GLU A 6 -17.54 16.98 19.16
C GLU A 6 -17.46 16.80 17.64
N ILE A 7 -18.20 17.63 16.89
CA ILE A 7 -18.24 17.60 15.42
C ILE A 7 -18.35 19.03 14.86
N SER A 8 -17.97 19.23 13.60
CA SER A 8 -18.17 20.52 12.94
C SER A 8 -19.66 20.88 12.84
N ALA A 9 -19.99 22.15 13.02
CA ALA A 9 -21.37 22.65 12.92
C ALA A 9 -21.98 22.38 11.53
N ALA A 10 -21.17 22.49 10.47
CA ALA A 10 -21.59 22.20 9.10
C ALA A 10 -21.96 20.72 8.92
N HIS A 11 -21.18 19.79 9.46
CA HIS A 11 -21.51 18.36 9.43
C HIS A 11 -22.76 18.05 10.26
N TYR A 12 -22.91 18.67 11.44
CA TYR A 12 -24.11 18.49 12.26
C TYR A 12 -25.38 18.93 11.53
N GLU A 13 -25.40 20.10 10.89
CA GLU A 13 -26.58 20.58 10.15
C GLU A 13 -26.96 19.65 8.99
N GLU A 14 -25.98 19.04 8.31
CA GLU A 14 -26.26 18.02 7.30
C GLU A 14 -26.78 16.71 7.93
N MET A 15 -26.17 16.26 9.03
CA MET A 15 -26.62 15.06 9.73
C MET A 15 -28.01 15.22 10.33
N ARG A 16 -28.41 16.42 10.75
CA ARG A 16 -29.76 16.72 11.25
C ARG A 16 -30.84 16.46 10.21
N LYS A 17 -30.53 16.57 8.91
CA LYS A 17 -31.46 16.23 7.81
C LYS A 17 -31.69 14.73 7.69
N GLN A 18 -30.72 13.91 8.08
CA GLN A 18 -30.77 12.44 8.08
C GLN A 18 -30.11 11.90 9.36
N PRO A 19 -30.85 11.85 10.48
CA PRO A 19 -30.30 11.71 11.83
C PRO A 19 -29.84 10.29 12.18
N LEU A 20 -29.98 9.32 11.27
CA LEU A 20 -29.52 7.95 11.47
C LEU A 20 -28.10 7.76 10.97
N PHE A 21 -27.26 7.12 11.78
CA PHE A 21 -25.93 6.69 11.36
C PHE A 21 -25.48 5.39 12.05
N PHE A 22 -24.53 4.68 11.47
CA PHE A 22 -23.99 3.45 12.04
C PHE A 22 -22.62 3.69 12.67
N VAL A 23 -22.40 3.02 13.81
CA VAL A 23 -21.06 2.81 14.38
C VAL A 23 -20.74 1.33 14.43
N LYS A 24 -19.47 0.98 14.23
CA LYS A 24 -18.93 -0.37 14.29
C LYS A 24 -17.89 -0.47 15.40
N LEU A 25 -17.88 -1.60 16.11
CA LEU A 25 -16.90 -1.88 17.15
C LEU A 25 -15.60 -2.39 16.50
N TYR A 26 -14.49 -1.75 16.82
CA TYR A 26 -13.14 -2.13 16.43
C TYR A 26 -12.34 -2.52 17.66
N GLU A 27 -11.65 -3.66 17.60
CA GLU A 27 -10.75 -4.12 18.65
C GLU A 27 -9.30 -3.90 18.23
N TYR A 28 -8.59 -3.11 19.03
CA TYR A 28 -7.20 -2.76 18.82
C TYR A 28 -6.31 -3.50 19.80
N ILE A 29 -5.26 -4.10 19.24
CA ILE A 29 -4.17 -4.72 20.00
C ILE A 29 -2.95 -3.81 19.89
N PHE A 30 -2.42 -3.35 21.01
CA PHE A 30 -1.15 -2.64 21.05
C PHE A 30 -0.24 -3.20 22.14
N TYR A 31 1.06 -2.97 22.00
CA TYR A 31 2.08 -3.42 22.94
C TYR A 31 2.65 -2.20 23.66
N ASP A 32 2.75 -2.24 24.98
CA ASP A 32 3.43 -1.18 25.72
C ASP A 32 4.95 -1.24 25.56
N VAL A 33 5.65 -0.26 26.14
CA VAL A 33 7.13 -0.19 26.16
C VAL A 33 7.81 -1.40 26.80
N ASN A 34 7.07 -2.24 27.54
CA ASN A 34 7.56 -3.48 28.12
C ASN A 34 7.16 -4.73 27.29
N GLY A 35 6.57 -4.55 26.12
CA GLY A 35 6.07 -5.62 25.26
C GLY A 35 4.79 -6.29 25.78
N LYS A 36 4.09 -5.71 26.76
CA LYS A 36 2.82 -6.25 27.27
C LYS A 36 1.70 -5.90 26.30
N LYS A 37 0.94 -6.91 25.88
CA LYS A 37 -0.24 -6.77 25.02
C LYS A 37 -1.39 -6.12 25.79
N HIS A 38 -1.94 -5.04 25.25
CA HIS A 38 -3.14 -4.36 25.72
C HIS A 38 -4.24 -4.46 24.66
N TYR A 39 -5.48 -4.55 25.11
CA TYR A 39 -6.68 -4.55 24.26
C TYR A 39 -7.46 -3.28 24.52
N LYS A 40 -7.89 -2.62 23.44
CA LYS A 40 -8.77 -1.45 23.50
C LYS A 40 -9.83 -1.62 22.44
N SER A 41 -11.09 -1.41 22.81
CA SER A 41 -12.20 -1.45 21.87
C SER A 41 -12.77 -0.05 21.70
N GLU A 42 -13.08 0.33 20.46
CA GLU A 42 -13.65 1.65 20.13
C GLU A 42 -14.79 1.49 19.14
N TRP A 43 -15.82 2.30 19.29
CA TRP A 43 -16.88 2.47 18.31
C TRP A 43 -16.48 3.55 17.31
N GLU A 44 -16.59 3.25 16.01
CA GLU A 44 -16.27 4.19 14.93
C GLU A 44 -17.41 4.31 13.93
N SER A 45 -17.70 5.52 13.45
CA SER A 45 -18.70 5.76 12.40
C SER A 45 -18.29 5.13 11.07
N VAL A 46 -19.21 4.42 10.41
CA VAL A 46 -18.94 3.69 9.16
C VAL A 46 -19.73 4.16 7.94
N ASP A 47 -20.88 4.81 8.13
CA ASP A 47 -21.81 5.10 7.03
C ASP A 47 -21.60 6.46 6.36
N ARG A 48 -20.69 7.29 6.89
CA ARG A 48 -20.28 8.61 6.38
C ARG A 48 -18.85 8.90 6.90
N ASN A 49 -18.09 9.78 6.23
CA ASN A 49 -16.78 10.24 6.76
C ASN A 49 -17.03 11.26 7.89
N LEU A 50 -17.56 10.79 9.02
CA LEU A 50 -17.92 11.64 10.16
C LEU A 50 -16.76 11.79 11.14
N GLU A 51 -15.76 10.92 11.05
CA GLU A 51 -14.61 10.87 11.96
C GLU A 51 -15.04 10.79 13.44
N ILE A 52 -16.18 10.14 13.71
CA ILE A 52 -16.69 9.90 15.05
C ILE A 52 -16.04 8.61 15.57
N SER A 53 -15.27 8.70 16.65
CA SER A 53 -14.81 7.55 17.41
C SER A 53 -14.97 7.78 18.92
N PHE A 54 -15.29 6.73 19.68
CA PHE A 54 -15.42 6.80 21.13
C PHE A 54 -15.23 5.44 21.82
N SER A 55 -14.87 5.46 23.10
CA SER A 55 -14.64 4.27 23.94
C SER A 55 -15.90 3.41 24.08
N ASP A 56 -15.71 2.10 24.26
CA ASP A 56 -16.77 1.08 24.30
C ASP A 56 -17.62 1.06 25.59
N ASP A 57 -17.42 2.02 26.51
CA ASP A 57 -17.89 2.11 27.91
C ASP A 57 -19.39 1.80 28.21
N THR A 58 -19.95 0.63 27.89
CA THR A 58 -21.39 0.20 28.00
C THR A 58 -22.35 0.78 26.94
N PHE A 59 -21.84 1.27 25.80
CA PHE A 59 -22.68 1.72 24.69
C PHE A 59 -22.95 0.60 23.67
N GLY A 60 -24.21 0.44 23.28
CA GLY A 60 -24.64 -0.58 22.31
C GLY A 60 -24.53 -2.01 22.85
N GLN A 61 -24.94 -2.97 22.02
CA GLN A 61 -24.75 -4.40 22.25
C GLN A 61 -23.46 -4.84 21.54
N GLN A 62 -22.39 -5.07 22.30
CA GLN A 62 -21.06 -5.35 21.76
C GLN A 62 -21.01 -6.64 20.93
N ASP A 63 -21.82 -7.64 21.29
CA ASP A 63 -21.99 -8.92 20.60
C ASP A 63 -22.51 -8.77 19.16
N LEU A 64 -23.21 -7.68 18.85
CA LEU A 64 -23.67 -7.38 17.50
C LEU A 64 -22.58 -6.78 16.60
N GLY A 65 -21.50 -6.23 17.18
CA GLY A 65 -20.43 -5.51 16.47
C GLY A 65 -20.85 -4.19 15.79
N TYR A 66 -22.15 -3.90 15.74
CA TYR A 66 -22.76 -2.73 15.09
C TYR A 66 -23.82 -2.09 15.97
N CYS A 67 -23.98 -0.77 15.84
CA CYS A 67 -25.02 -0.01 16.51
C CYS A 67 -25.59 1.07 15.57
N LEU A 68 -26.93 1.11 15.45
CA LEU A 68 -27.64 2.14 14.71
C LEU A 68 -27.97 3.30 15.67
N CYS A 69 -27.35 4.45 15.44
CA CYS A 69 -27.45 5.63 16.28
C CYS A 69 -28.44 6.65 15.71
N ILE A 70 -29.13 7.36 16.60
CA ILE A 70 -30.01 8.50 16.28
C ILE A 70 -29.47 9.76 16.94
N ILE A 71 -29.38 10.84 16.17
CA ILE A 71 -29.01 12.17 16.67
C ILE A 71 -30.21 12.81 17.36
N GLU A 72 -29.99 13.33 18.56
CA GLU A 72 -31.03 14.01 19.33
C GLU A 72 -30.93 15.54 19.18
N LYS A 73 -29.79 16.11 19.55
CA LYS A 73 -29.55 17.56 19.64
C LYS A 73 -28.05 17.87 19.56
N ALA A 74 -27.71 19.14 19.43
CA ALA A 74 -26.35 19.62 19.63
C ALA A 74 -26.33 20.88 20.50
N GLU A 75 -25.23 21.07 21.23
CA GLU A 75 -24.96 22.22 22.06
C GLU A 75 -23.61 22.86 21.65
N GLN A 76 -23.38 24.11 22.05
CA GLN A 76 -22.11 24.80 21.77
C GLN A 76 -20.94 24.03 22.40
N SER A 77 -19.88 23.76 21.64
CA SER A 77 -18.64 23.17 22.16
C SER A 77 -17.75 24.25 22.79
N TYR A 78 -17.01 23.88 23.83
CA TYR A 78 -16.11 24.76 24.60
C TYR A 78 -14.70 24.15 24.70
N ASP A 79 -13.66 24.97 24.68
CA ASP A 79 -12.27 24.54 24.88
C ASP A 79 -11.95 24.23 26.36
N SER A 80 -10.73 23.74 26.63
CA SER A 80 -10.27 23.43 28.00
C SER A 80 -10.19 24.65 28.92
N LYS A 81 -10.33 25.86 28.39
CA LYS A 81 -10.35 27.14 29.10
C LYS A 81 -11.77 27.72 29.24
N GLY A 82 -12.79 27.03 28.72
CA GLY A 82 -14.19 27.44 28.78
C GLY A 82 -14.62 28.44 27.69
N ASN A 83 -13.81 28.67 26.65
CA ASN A 83 -14.20 29.54 25.54
C ASN A 83 -14.98 28.75 24.47
N PRO A 84 -15.97 29.34 23.79
CA PRO A 84 -16.67 28.69 22.68
C PRO A 84 -15.69 28.32 21.56
N LYS A 85 -15.72 27.05 21.12
CA LYS A 85 -15.03 26.62 19.90
C LYS A 85 -15.85 27.05 18.69
N GLU A 86 -15.39 28.06 17.97
CA GLU A 86 -16.05 28.50 16.73
C GLU A 86 -16.09 27.37 15.68
N GLY A 87 -17.26 27.14 15.10
CA GLY A 87 -17.47 26.13 14.05
C GLY A 87 -17.62 24.69 14.54
N TRP A 88 -17.63 24.43 15.85
CA TRP A 88 -17.82 23.09 16.42
C TRP A 88 -19.00 23.04 17.40
N VAL A 89 -19.68 21.89 17.41
CA VAL A 89 -20.81 21.61 18.30
C VAL A 89 -20.59 20.26 19.01
N LYS A 90 -21.12 20.15 20.22
CA LYS A 90 -21.21 18.90 20.97
C LYS A 90 -22.53 18.23 20.63
N MET A 91 -22.47 17.18 19.82
CA MET A 91 -23.63 16.43 19.34
C MET A 91 -23.99 15.31 20.33
N PHE A 92 -25.28 15.17 20.63
CA PHE A 92 -25.85 14.13 21.47
C PHE A 92 -26.57 13.09 20.60
N PHE A 93 -26.36 11.82 20.90
CA PHE A 93 -26.98 10.71 20.19
C PHE A 93 -27.19 9.50 21.10
N HIS A 94 -28.09 8.62 20.71
CA HIS A 94 -28.38 7.37 21.41
C HIS A 94 -28.51 6.20 20.45
N ASP A 95 -28.43 5.00 20.99
CA ASP A 95 -28.72 3.75 20.29
C ASP A 95 -30.24 3.61 20.04
N ALA A 96 -30.64 3.36 18.79
CA ALA A 96 -32.02 3.30 18.36
C ALA A 96 -32.83 2.22 19.10
N SER A 97 -33.98 2.61 19.64
CA SER A 97 -34.83 1.73 20.44
C SER A 97 -36.15 1.39 19.77
N ALA A 98 -36.49 0.10 19.68
CA ALA A 98 -37.78 -0.37 19.19
C ALA A 98 -38.98 0.01 20.08
N SER A 99 -38.72 0.45 21.32
CA SER A 99 -39.76 0.92 22.25
C SER A 99 -40.09 2.40 22.07
N SER A 100 -39.32 3.15 21.28
CA SER A 100 -39.53 4.57 21.02
C SER A 100 -40.30 4.78 19.71
N GLU A 101 -41.48 5.38 19.77
CA GLU A 101 -42.22 5.77 18.56
C GLU A 101 -41.44 6.73 17.67
N THR A 102 -40.66 7.64 18.27
CA THR A 102 -39.84 8.62 17.54
C THR A 102 -38.73 7.90 16.77
N ASP A 103 -38.06 6.94 17.40
CA ASP A 103 -36.94 6.22 16.79
C ASP A 103 -37.42 5.35 15.62
N CYS A 104 -38.50 4.60 15.84
CA CYS A 104 -39.15 3.80 14.80
C CYS A 104 -39.64 4.68 13.63
N LEU A 105 -40.20 5.86 13.92
CA LEU A 105 -40.62 6.82 12.89
C LEU A 105 -39.42 7.34 12.08
N ILE A 106 -38.30 7.63 12.74
CA ILE A 106 -37.06 8.08 12.08
C ILE A 106 -36.50 6.97 11.16
N ALA A 107 -36.41 5.73 11.65
CA ALA A 107 -35.96 4.57 10.87
C ALA A 107 -36.83 4.32 9.63
N LEU A 108 -38.15 4.43 9.80
CA LEU A 108 -39.11 4.27 8.71
C LEU A 108 -39.02 5.41 7.68
N ASN A 109 -38.92 6.66 8.15
CA ASN A 109 -38.80 7.83 7.28
C ASN A 109 -37.54 7.78 6.41
N ASP A 110 -36.40 7.32 6.94
CA ASP A 110 -35.17 7.15 6.17
C ASP A 110 -35.38 6.16 5.01
N CYS A 111 -36.03 5.02 5.30
CA CYS A 111 -36.35 4.03 4.27
C CYS A 111 -37.30 4.60 3.20
N ILE A 112 -38.41 5.20 3.60
CA ILE A 112 -39.39 5.81 2.67
C ILE A 112 -38.73 6.89 1.81
N PHE A 113 -37.92 7.77 2.43
CA PHE A 113 -37.25 8.84 1.73
C PHE A 113 -36.29 8.30 0.66
N ARG A 114 -35.49 7.29 1.01
CA ARG A 114 -34.57 6.63 0.08
C ARG A 114 -35.31 5.90 -1.04
N SER A 115 -36.42 5.24 -0.73
CA SER A 115 -37.23 4.51 -1.71
C SER A 115 -37.89 5.39 -2.78
N ASN A 116 -37.87 6.73 -2.62
CA ASN A 116 -38.25 7.63 -3.71
C ASN A 116 -37.28 7.57 -4.91
N ASP A 117 -36.00 7.22 -4.68
CA ASP A 117 -35.09 6.84 -5.77
C ASP A 117 -35.34 5.38 -6.12
N LYS A 118 -36.09 5.12 -7.19
CA LYS A 118 -36.39 3.76 -7.68
C LYS A 118 -35.15 2.95 -8.04
N GLU A 119 -34.02 3.61 -8.23
CA GLU A 119 -32.75 2.97 -8.56
C GLU A 119 -31.91 2.70 -7.29
N ASP A 120 -32.30 3.18 -6.10
CA ASP A 120 -31.67 2.83 -4.82
C ASP A 120 -32.15 1.46 -4.31
N LYS A 121 -31.44 0.42 -4.73
CA LYS A 121 -31.70 -0.98 -4.33
C LYS A 121 -31.40 -1.27 -2.85
N TYR A 122 -30.85 -0.31 -2.10
CA TYR A 122 -30.40 -0.48 -0.70
C TYR A 122 -31.19 0.41 0.28
N ALA A 123 -32.29 1.02 -0.15
CA ALA A 123 -33.12 1.92 0.65
C ALA A 123 -33.55 1.36 2.02
N PHE A 124 -33.67 0.03 2.14
CA PHE A 124 -34.14 -0.64 3.35
C PHE A 124 -33.03 -0.99 4.36
N VAL A 125 -31.74 -0.81 4.06
CA VAL A 125 -30.62 -1.37 4.86
C VAL A 125 -30.74 -1.05 6.35
N LYS A 126 -30.97 0.22 6.70
CA LYS A 126 -31.09 0.68 8.10
C LYS A 126 -32.33 0.10 8.79
N LEU A 127 -33.47 0.10 8.11
CA LEU A 127 -34.73 -0.43 8.64
C LEU A 127 -34.66 -1.94 8.85
N LEU A 128 -34.14 -2.68 7.86
CA LEU A 128 -34.01 -4.13 7.96
C LEU A 128 -33.04 -4.54 9.07
N TRP A 129 -31.88 -3.90 9.17
CA TRP A 129 -30.96 -4.14 10.28
C TRP A 129 -31.62 -3.89 11.64
N PHE A 130 -32.35 -2.77 11.76
CA PHE A 130 -33.07 -2.42 12.99
C PHE A 130 -34.10 -3.51 13.37
N LEU A 131 -34.90 -3.99 12.41
CA LEU A 131 -35.87 -5.06 12.64
C LEU A 131 -35.22 -6.41 12.95
N ASP A 132 -34.06 -6.72 12.35
CA ASP A 132 -33.32 -7.98 12.58
C ASP A 132 -32.61 -8.00 13.94
N LYS A 133 -32.05 -6.87 14.40
CA LYS A 133 -31.27 -6.82 15.65
C LYS A 133 -32.04 -6.34 16.88
N ARG A 134 -33.13 -5.58 16.72
CA ARG A 134 -34.00 -5.14 17.83
C ARG A 134 -35.27 -5.97 17.93
N ASP A 135 -35.89 -5.99 19.08
CA ASP A 135 -37.22 -6.59 19.26
C ASP A 135 -38.27 -5.85 18.41
N VAL A 136 -39.29 -6.56 17.93
CA VAL A 136 -40.37 -5.93 17.15
C VAL A 136 -41.52 -5.59 18.09
N ASN A 137 -41.73 -4.29 18.33
CA ASN A 137 -42.84 -3.81 19.15
C ASN A 137 -44.04 -3.43 18.26
N ILE A 138 -45.00 -4.34 18.14
CA ILE A 138 -46.19 -4.19 17.28
C ILE A 138 -47.00 -2.95 17.65
N ASN A 139 -47.16 -2.65 18.95
CA ASN A 139 -47.93 -1.49 19.41
C ASN A 139 -47.29 -0.20 18.90
N VAL A 140 -45.98 -0.06 19.08
CA VAL A 140 -45.21 1.10 18.61
C VAL A 140 -45.25 1.22 17.09
N LEU A 141 -45.00 0.13 16.35
CA LEU A 141 -45.03 0.13 14.88
C LEU A 141 -46.42 0.49 14.34
N SER A 142 -47.49 -0.05 14.94
CA SER A 142 -48.87 0.27 14.53
C SER A 142 -49.19 1.75 14.74
N CYS A 143 -48.77 2.34 15.87
CA CYS A 143 -48.91 3.78 16.13
C CYS A 143 -48.12 4.62 15.11
N VAL A 144 -46.89 4.22 14.80
CA VAL A 144 -46.03 4.93 13.83
C VAL A 144 -46.61 4.88 12.42
N ILE A 145 -47.05 3.72 11.93
CA ILE A 145 -47.62 3.56 10.59
C ILE A 145 -48.93 4.36 10.45
N ARG A 146 -49.75 4.42 11.50
CA ARG A 146 -50.99 5.23 11.51
C ARG A 146 -50.77 6.75 11.47
N LYS A 147 -49.53 7.24 11.64
CA LYS A 147 -49.20 8.67 11.47
C LYS A 147 -49.11 9.08 9.99
N TYR A 148 -48.98 8.11 9.07
CA TYR A 148 -48.96 8.38 7.64
C TYR A 148 -50.37 8.43 7.07
N ASP A 149 -50.51 9.10 5.91
CA ASP A 149 -51.76 9.14 5.19
C ASP A 149 -52.17 7.75 4.68
N VAL A 150 -53.48 7.55 4.49
CA VAL A 150 -54.06 6.27 4.08
C VAL A 150 -53.50 5.75 2.75
N GLN A 151 -53.00 6.63 1.87
CA GLN A 151 -52.45 6.24 0.57
C GLN A 151 -51.00 5.75 0.68
N THR A 152 -50.24 6.21 1.68
CA THR A 152 -48.85 5.79 1.94
C THR A 152 -48.76 4.48 2.73
N ILE A 153 -49.77 4.13 3.53
CA ILE A 153 -49.79 2.89 4.32
C ILE A 153 -49.57 1.63 3.46
N PRO A 154 -50.27 1.42 2.32
CA PRO A 154 -50.03 0.26 1.46
C PRO A 154 -48.58 0.16 0.97
N PHE A 155 -47.94 1.29 0.66
CA PHE A 155 -46.55 1.34 0.25
C PHE A 155 -45.60 0.91 1.38
N ILE A 156 -45.85 1.37 2.61
CA ILE A 156 -45.09 0.94 3.79
C ILE A 156 -45.26 -0.56 4.03
N LEU A 157 -46.49 -1.06 4.00
CA LEU A 157 -46.75 -2.49 4.19
C LEU A 157 -46.10 -3.33 3.09
N ASP A 158 -46.01 -2.83 1.87
CA ASP A 158 -45.29 -3.50 0.79
C ASP A 158 -43.78 -3.62 1.08
N ILE A 159 -43.14 -2.55 1.57
CA ILE A 159 -41.72 -2.60 2.01
C ILE A 159 -41.54 -3.70 3.07
N PHE A 160 -42.38 -3.72 4.11
CA PHE A 160 -42.31 -4.74 5.17
C PHE A 160 -42.54 -6.16 4.62
N ARG A 161 -43.46 -6.32 3.65
CA ARG A 161 -43.77 -7.62 3.03
C ARG A 161 -42.54 -8.26 2.36
N HIS A 162 -41.64 -7.44 1.84
CA HIS A 162 -40.43 -7.90 1.16
C HIS A 162 -39.28 -8.12 2.14
N ILE A 163 -38.94 -7.12 2.94
CA ILE A 163 -37.71 -7.15 3.75
C ILE A 163 -37.84 -8.06 4.99
N CYS A 164 -39.06 -8.24 5.53
CA CYS A 164 -39.25 -9.03 6.74
C CYS A 164 -39.15 -10.55 6.51
N ARG A 165 -39.06 -11.01 5.25
CA ARG A 165 -38.98 -12.44 4.89
C ARG A 165 -37.72 -13.13 5.41
N CYS A 166 -36.64 -12.40 5.65
CA CYS A 166 -35.40 -12.97 6.18
C CYS A 166 -35.33 -12.98 7.71
N LEU A 167 -36.26 -12.30 8.40
CA LEU A 167 -36.27 -12.23 9.87
C LEU A 167 -36.55 -13.61 10.49
N SER A 168 -36.26 -13.73 11.79
CA SER A 168 -36.57 -14.94 12.55
C SER A 168 -38.06 -15.27 12.55
N LEU A 169 -38.39 -16.55 12.75
CA LEU A 169 -39.78 -17.02 12.74
C LEU A 169 -40.64 -16.26 13.74
N LYS A 170 -40.13 -16.00 14.95
CA LYS A 170 -40.80 -15.20 15.97
C LYS A 170 -41.17 -13.81 15.45
N LYS A 171 -40.22 -13.10 14.86
CA LYS A 171 -40.41 -11.74 14.34
C LYS A 171 -41.37 -11.71 13.17
N GLN A 172 -41.31 -12.68 12.27
CA GLN A 172 -42.27 -12.77 11.16
C GLN A 172 -43.72 -12.98 11.65
N ASN A 173 -43.93 -13.72 12.74
CA ASN A 173 -45.25 -13.86 13.36
C ASN A 173 -45.73 -12.55 14.01
N GLU A 174 -44.82 -11.77 14.59
CA GLU A 174 -45.12 -10.43 15.11
C GLU A 174 -45.52 -9.47 13.98
N ILE A 175 -44.79 -9.50 12.85
CA ILE A 175 -45.14 -8.75 11.64
C ILE A 175 -46.47 -9.22 11.03
N LYS A 176 -46.78 -10.52 11.05
CA LYS A 176 -48.09 -11.01 10.61
C LYS A 176 -49.22 -10.38 11.42
N SER A 177 -49.07 -10.33 12.73
CA SER A 177 -50.02 -9.70 13.64
C SER A 177 -50.17 -8.20 13.36
N LEU A 178 -49.09 -7.52 12.96
CA LEU A 178 -49.13 -6.12 12.52
C LEU A 178 -49.97 -5.96 11.24
N PHE A 179 -49.84 -6.84 10.24
CA PHE A 179 -50.63 -6.76 9.01
C PHE A 179 -52.12 -6.99 9.25
N ASP A 180 -52.47 -7.92 10.15
CA ASP A 180 -53.86 -8.18 10.54
C ASP A 180 -54.54 -6.90 11.11
N LEU A 181 -53.80 -6.05 11.83
CA LEU A 181 -54.30 -4.76 12.36
C LEU A 181 -54.65 -3.73 11.27
N PHE A 182 -54.11 -3.89 10.06
CA PHE A 182 -54.39 -3.04 8.90
C PHE A 182 -55.31 -3.72 7.89
N GLY A 183 -55.83 -4.92 8.20
CA GLY A 183 -56.72 -5.67 7.30
C GLY A 183 -56.00 -6.30 6.09
N GLU A 184 -54.69 -6.44 6.16
CA GLU A 184 -53.85 -6.97 5.09
C GLU A 184 -53.33 -8.38 5.44
N ARG A 185 -52.96 -9.17 4.42
CA ARG A 185 -52.40 -10.51 4.62
C ARG A 185 -50.88 -10.50 4.51
N TYR A 186 -50.22 -11.10 5.49
CA TYR A 186 -48.78 -11.41 5.46
C TYR A 186 -48.55 -12.92 5.51
N GLU A 187 -47.70 -13.42 4.62
CA GLU A 187 -47.29 -14.82 4.58
C GLU A 187 -45.90 -14.96 5.18
N VAL A 188 -45.80 -15.74 6.25
CA VAL A 188 -44.53 -16.07 6.89
C VAL A 188 -43.69 -16.88 5.91
N TYR A 189 -42.49 -16.39 5.63
CA TYR A 189 -41.55 -17.01 4.71
C TYR A 189 -40.47 -17.74 5.52
N MET A 190 -40.64 -19.06 5.64
CA MET A 190 -39.63 -19.96 6.17
C MET A 190 -39.70 -21.28 5.41
N PRO A 191 -38.94 -21.43 4.31
CA PRO A 191 -39.09 -22.57 3.40
C PRO A 191 -38.88 -23.91 4.11
N ALA A 192 -39.74 -24.89 3.81
CA ALA A 192 -39.71 -26.20 4.48
C ALA A 192 -38.33 -26.88 4.35
N PHE A 193 -37.71 -26.82 3.16
CA PHE A 193 -36.40 -27.41 2.94
C PHE A 193 -35.29 -26.81 3.82
N VAL A 194 -35.40 -25.54 4.24
CA VAL A 194 -34.42 -24.93 5.18
C VAL A 194 -34.64 -25.49 6.58
N ILE A 195 -35.89 -25.55 7.02
CA ILE A 195 -36.26 -26.05 8.35
C ILE A 195 -35.89 -27.52 8.51
N GLU A 196 -36.21 -28.34 7.51
CA GLU A 196 -35.93 -29.77 7.51
C GLU A 196 -34.43 -30.03 7.57
N ALA A 197 -33.63 -29.33 6.75
CA ALA A 197 -32.17 -29.45 6.77
C ALA A 197 -31.59 -29.01 8.12
N PHE A 198 -32.06 -27.89 8.69
CA PHE A 198 -31.59 -27.41 9.99
C PHE A 198 -31.92 -28.39 11.12
N GLN A 199 -33.11 -28.98 11.12
CA GLN A 199 -33.52 -29.95 12.14
C GLN A 199 -32.68 -31.24 12.10
N LEU A 200 -32.25 -31.65 10.90
CA LEU A 200 -31.34 -32.78 10.73
C LEU A 200 -29.93 -32.44 11.24
N CYS A 201 -29.38 -31.29 10.88
CA CYS A 201 -28.02 -30.91 11.27
C CYS A 201 -27.90 -30.47 12.75
N LYS A 202 -28.91 -29.79 13.30
CA LYS A 202 -28.88 -29.13 14.63
C LYS A 202 -30.20 -29.34 15.40
N PRO A 203 -30.57 -30.57 15.76
CA PRO A 203 -31.86 -30.87 16.41
C PRO A 203 -32.05 -30.22 17.79
N SER A 204 -30.96 -29.83 18.46
CA SER A 204 -30.95 -29.27 19.81
C SER A 204 -31.09 -27.75 19.87
N ILE A 205 -30.99 -27.04 18.74
CA ILE A 205 -31.01 -25.58 18.68
C ILE A 205 -32.41 -25.09 18.30
N SER A 206 -32.93 -24.11 19.05
CA SER A 206 -34.22 -23.48 18.71
C SER A 206 -34.07 -22.54 17.51
N LYS A 207 -34.87 -22.79 16.47
CA LYS A 207 -34.95 -21.96 15.26
C LYS A 207 -35.75 -20.67 15.43
N GLU A 208 -36.44 -20.46 16.55
CA GLU A 208 -37.43 -19.38 16.69
C GLU A 208 -36.82 -17.97 16.61
N ASN A 209 -35.59 -17.80 17.10
CA ASN A 209 -34.89 -16.52 17.17
C ASN A 209 -33.75 -16.38 16.15
N ILE A 210 -33.54 -17.40 15.31
CA ILE A 210 -32.48 -17.42 14.30
C ILE A 210 -33.08 -16.92 12.98
N ASN A 211 -32.38 -16.00 12.32
CA ASN A 211 -32.84 -15.47 11.04
C ASN A 211 -32.54 -16.45 9.89
N LEU A 212 -33.11 -16.20 8.71
CA LEU A 212 -33.02 -17.11 7.57
C LEU A 212 -31.57 -17.42 7.16
N PHE A 213 -30.70 -16.42 7.17
CA PHE A 213 -29.31 -16.58 6.70
C PHE A 213 -28.46 -17.34 7.72
N GLN A 214 -28.66 -17.07 9.01
CA GLN A 214 -28.00 -17.80 10.09
C GLN A 214 -28.40 -19.29 10.07
N LEU A 215 -29.67 -19.62 9.82
CA LEU A 215 -30.09 -21.02 9.65
C LEU A 215 -29.34 -21.72 8.52
N ILE A 216 -29.12 -21.01 7.40
CA ILE A 216 -28.42 -21.55 6.22
C ILE A 216 -26.93 -21.72 6.49
N ASP A 217 -26.31 -20.78 7.19
CA ASP A 217 -24.89 -20.86 7.54
C ASP A 217 -24.58 -22.03 8.48
N GLU A 218 -25.48 -22.33 9.42
CA GLU A 218 -25.37 -23.51 10.29
C GLU A 218 -25.45 -24.83 9.53
N ILE A 219 -26.08 -24.84 8.34
CA ILE A 219 -26.22 -26.03 7.49
C ILE A 219 -25.01 -26.20 6.55
N VAL A 220 -24.60 -25.12 5.85
CA VAL A 220 -23.64 -25.21 4.72
C VAL A 220 -22.28 -24.55 5.03
N GLY A 221 -22.14 -23.85 6.16
CA GLY A 221 -20.93 -23.12 6.53
C GLY A 221 -19.72 -24.01 6.83
N TYR A 222 -18.51 -23.43 6.85
CA TYR A 222 -17.26 -24.18 7.03
C TYR A 222 -17.18 -24.99 8.32
N GLU A 223 -17.81 -24.54 9.40
CA GLU A 223 -17.86 -25.26 10.68
C GLU A 223 -18.71 -26.54 10.60
N SER A 224 -19.53 -26.69 9.56
CA SER A 224 -20.39 -27.87 9.33
C SER A 224 -19.69 -29.01 8.57
N ALA A 225 -18.44 -28.82 8.12
CA ALA A 225 -17.71 -29.74 7.25
C ALA A 225 -17.27 -31.06 7.92
N ASN A 226 -17.11 -31.08 9.26
CA ASN A 226 -16.49 -32.20 9.97
C ASN A 226 -17.47 -33.19 10.65
N ASP A 227 -18.78 -32.91 10.65
CA ASP A 227 -19.81 -33.72 11.33
C ASP A 227 -21.03 -33.91 10.41
N SER A 228 -20.91 -34.68 9.32
CA SER A 228 -22.06 -35.04 8.48
C SER A 228 -22.50 -36.48 8.76
N SER A 229 -23.73 -36.68 9.20
CA SER A 229 -24.33 -38.02 9.38
C SER A 229 -24.66 -38.71 8.05
N GLU A 230 -24.80 -40.04 8.04
CA GLU A 230 -25.22 -40.79 6.83
C GLU A 230 -26.62 -40.34 6.32
N ASP A 231 -27.50 -39.94 7.24
CA ASP A 231 -28.82 -39.40 6.93
C ASP A 231 -28.76 -38.03 6.22
N GLU A 232 -27.74 -37.22 6.51
CA GLU A 232 -27.50 -35.96 5.80
C GLU A 232 -27.00 -36.21 4.37
N LEU A 233 -26.08 -37.17 4.20
CA LEU A 233 -25.43 -37.46 2.91
C LEU A 233 -26.37 -38.11 1.89
N SER A 234 -27.38 -38.84 2.37
CA SER A 234 -28.37 -39.52 1.53
C SER A 234 -29.64 -38.70 1.25
N SER A 235 -29.73 -37.49 1.81
CA SER A 235 -30.93 -36.65 1.74
C SER A 235 -31.24 -36.11 0.33
N SER A 236 -32.53 -36.00 0.00
CA SER A 236 -32.99 -35.31 -1.22
C SER A 236 -33.13 -33.79 -1.03
N ASN A 237 -32.85 -33.28 0.17
CA ASN A 237 -32.94 -31.87 0.50
C ASN A 237 -31.89 -31.03 -0.26
N LEU A 238 -32.32 -29.92 -0.88
CA LEU A 238 -31.47 -29.09 -1.73
C LEU A 238 -30.24 -28.51 -1.01
N LEU A 239 -30.37 -28.10 0.26
CA LEU A 239 -29.24 -27.55 1.03
C LEU A 239 -28.26 -28.62 1.47
N LEU A 240 -28.75 -29.82 1.79
CA LEU A 240 -27.89 -30.95 2.13
C LEU A 240 -27.18 -31.50 0.89
N GLN A 241 -27.82 -31.47 -0.28
CA GLN A 241 -27.15 -31.75 -1.56
C GLN A 241 -26.04 -30.75 -1.86
N LEU A 242 -26.28 -29.45 -1.62
CA LEU A 242 -25.26 -28.42 -1.77
C LEU A 242 -24.09 -28.64 -0.80
N LYS A 243 -24.38 -28.90 0.48
CA LYS A 243 -23.36 -29.24 1.49
C LYS A 243 -22.54 -30.45 1.04
N SER A 244 -23.21 -31.54 0.66
CA SER A 244 -22.54 -32.75 0.22
C SER A 244 -21.64 -32.49 -1.00
N TRP A 245 -22.14 -31.79 -2.01
CA TRP A 245 -21.37 -31.47 -3.21
C TRP A 245 -20.14 -30.59 -2.97
N LEU A 246 -20.18 -29.71 -1.97
CA LEU A 246 -19.05 -28.84 -1.63
C LEU A 246 -17.94 -29.57 -0.85
N TYR A 247 -18.25 -30.67 -0.16
CA TYR A 247 -17.30 -31.34 0.74
C TYR A 247 -16.95 -32.79 0.34
N PHE A 248 -17.67 -33.38 -0.62
CA PHE A 248 -17.45 -34.75 -1.09
C PHE A 248 -17.24 -34.80 -2.62
N ASP A 249 -16.74 -35.92 -3.12
CA ASP A 249 -16.24 -36.05 -4.50
C ASP A 249 -17.35 -36.20 -5.57
N ASP A 250 -18.59 -36.49 -5.17
CA ASP A 250 -19.70 -36.68 -6.11
C ASP A 250 -20.11 -35.36 -6.80
N GLY A 251 -20.51 -35.47 -8.08
CA GLY A 251 -21.07 -34.35 -8.84
C GLY A 251 -22.56 -34.11 -8.55
N LEU A 252 -23.05 -32.91 -8.82
CA LEU A 252 -24.49 -32.62 -8.70
C LEU A 252 -25.31 -33.35 -9.78
N LYS A 253 -26.46 -33.88 -9.36
CA LYS A 253 -27.46 -34.46 -10.29
C LYS A 253 -28.15 -33.38 -11.15
N ASP A 254 -28.41 -32.21 -10.57
CA ASP A 254 -29.00 -31.06 -11.26
C ASP A 254 -28.33 -29.77 -10.79
N TYR A 255 -27.59 -29.11 -11.68
CA TYR A 255 -26.90 -27.86 -11.38
C TYR A 255 -27.86 -26.65 -11.34
N ASN A 256 -29.11 -26.79 -11.80
CA ASN A 256 -30.09 -25.70 -11.73
C ASN A 256 -30.46 -25.32 -10.29
N ILE A 257 -30.29 -26.22 -9.32
CA ILE A 257 -30.52 -25.93 -7.90
C ILE A 257 -29.64 -24.77 -7.43
N LEU A 258 -28.45 -24.60 -8.03
CA LEU A 258 -27.54 -23.51 -7.71
C LEU A 258 -28.15 -22.15 -7.99
N LYS A 259 -28.98 -22.00 -9.04
CA LYS A 259 -29.66 -20.72 -9.36
C LYS A 259 -30.51 -20.21 -8.20
N LEU A 260 -31.16 -21.12 -7.49
CA LEU A 260 -32.02 -20.83 -6.33
C LEU A 260 -31.21 -20.59 -5.05
N LEU A 261 -30.22 -21.44 -4.78
CA LEU A 261 -29.50 -21.43 -3.50
C LEU A 261 -28.41 -20.35 -3.44
N PHE A 262 -27.88 -19.93 -4.59
CA PHE A 262 -26.71 -19.05 -4.66
C PHE A 262 -26.90 -17.73 -3.92
N SER A 263 -28.06 -17.08 -4.03
CA SER A 263 -28.34 -15.80 -3.37
C SER A 263 -28.53 -15.91 -1.85
N MET A 264 -28.68 -17.12 -1.32
CA MET A 264 -29.01 -17.37 0.08
C MET A 264 -27.76 -17.61 0.94
N VAL A 265 -26.68 -18.11 0.33
CA VAL A 265 -25.43 -18.46 1.03
C VAL A 265 -24.45 -17.29 1.09
N ALA A 266 -23.53 -17.37 2.06
CA ALA A 266 -22.50 -16.36 2.26
C ALA A 266 -21.60 -16.21 1.03
N GLU A 267 -21.03 -15.02 0.83
CA GLU A 267 -20.14 -14.76 -0.31
C GLU A 267 -18.93 -15.73 -0.42
N PRO A 268 -18.27 -16.17 0.68
CA PRO A 268 -17.21 -17.17 0.58
C PRO A 268 -17.71 -18.50 -0.01
N ILE A 269 -18.90 -18.96 0.41
CA ILE A 269 -19.51 -20.19 -0.12
C ILE A 269 -19.89 -20.00 -1.59
N ARG A 270 -20.39 -18.82 -1.99
CA ARG A 270 -20.65 -18.51 -3.41
C ARG A 270 -19.40 -18.64 -4.28
N LEU A 271 -18.23 -18.22 -3.76
CA LEU A 271 -16.97 -18.38 -4.48
C LEU A 271 -16.57 -19.86 -4.61
N GLU A 272 -16.74 -20.66 -3.55
CA GLU A 272 -16.48 -22.11 -3.60
C GLU A 272 -17.43 -22.84 -4.54
N ILE A 273 -18.72 -22.45 -4.60
CA ILE A 273 -19.69 -22.96 -5.58
C ILE A 273 -19.16 -22.77 -7.01
N ILE A 274 -18.59 -21.59 -7.32
CA ILE A 274 -18.02 -21.34 -8.65
C ILE A 274 -16.81 -22.25 -8.90
N LYS A 275 -15.87 -22.32 -7.95
CA LYS A 275 -14.67 -23.15 -8.12
C LYS A 275 -15.03 -24.63 -8.31
N ARG A 276 -15.93 -25.16 -7.48
CA ARG A 276 -16.42 -26.55 -7.57
C ARG A 276 -17.17 -26.80 -8.87
N TYR A 277 -18.02 -25.87 -9.32
CA TYR A 277 -18.71 -25.98 -10.61
C TYR A 277 -17.72 -26.11 -11.78
N PHE A 278 -16.65 -25.30 -11.80
CA PHE A 278 -15.63 -25.43 -12.84
C PHE A 278 -14.80 -26.71 -12.69
N HIS A 279 -14.55 -27.17 -11.47
CA HIS A 279 -13.94 -28.47 -11.25
C HIS A 279 -14.77 -29.62 -11.84
N ASP A 280 -16.10 -29.57 -11.70
CA ASP A 280 -16.99 -30.56 -12.33
C ASP A 280 -16.97 -30.49 -13.86
N ILE A 281 -16.80 -29.30 -14.46
CA ILE A 281 -16.56 -29.17 -15.90
C ILE A 281 -15.25 -29.86 -16.27
N ARG A 282 -14.17 -29.65 -15.50
CA ARG A 282 -12.87 -30.30 -15.71
C ARG A 282 -12.98 -31.83 -15.64
N LEU A 283 -13.75 -32.36 -14.69
CA LEU A 283 -13.96 -33.81 -14.53
C LEU A 283 -14.91 -34.41 -15.57
N GLY A 284 -15.62 -33.58 -16.35
CA GLY A 284 -16.61 -34.04 -17.31
C GLY A 284 -17.97 -34.40 -16.69
N ASN A 285 -18.20 -34.03 -15.43
CA ASN A 285 -19.47 -34.22 -14.72
C ASN A 285 -20.57 -33.30 -15.27
N THR A 286 -20.19 -32.16 -15.86
CA THR A 286 -21.09 -31.21 -16.50
C THR A 286 -20.38 -30.47 -17.64
N THR A 287 -21.11 -29.63 -18.36
CA THR A 287 -20.57 -28.75 -19.41
C THR A 287 -20.69 -27.29 -19.01
N PHE A 288 -19.87 -26.43 -19.61
CA PHE A 288 -19.93 -24.99 -19.37
C PHE A 288 -21.27 -24.40 -19.82
N ASP A 289 -22.02 -23.83 -18.88
CA ASP A 289 -23.31 -23.18 -19.09
C ASP A 289 -23.16 -21.67 -18.80
N ALA A 290 -23.16 -20.86 -19.87
CA ALA A 290 -23.04 -19.41 -19.77
C ALA A 290 -24.26 -18.77 -19.08
N ASP A 291 -25.45 -19.36 -19.17
CA ASP A 291 -26.66 -18.85 -18.52
C ASP A 291 -26.59 -19.08 -17.01
N LEU A 292 -26.05 -20.22 -16.58
CA LEU A 292 -25.79 -20.47 -15.16
C LEU A 292 -24.75 -19.49 -14.60
N VAL A 293 -23.64 -19.25 -15.31
CA VAL A 293 -22.65 -18.25 -14.89
C VAL A 293 -23.23 -16.84 -14.88
N MET A 294 -24.16 -16.51 -15.78
CA MET A 294 -24.92 -15.26 -15.73
C MET A 294 -25.77 -15.16 -14.45
N GLN A 295 -26.38 -16.25 -13.99
CA GLN A 295 -27.11 -16.28 -12.70
C GLN A 295 -26.19 -16.14 -11.48
N PHE A 296 -24.90 -16.48 -11.60
CA PHE A 296 -23.91 -16.21 -10.55
C PHE A 296 -23.44 -14.76 -10.55
N LYS A 297 -23.45 -14.10 -11.72
CA LYS A 297 -23.16 -12.67 -11.85
C LYS A 297 -24.32 -11.82 -11.31
N ASP A 298 -25.48 -11.97 -11.94
CA ASP A 298 -26.70 -11.17 -11.73
C ASP A 298 -27.88 -12.12 -11.46
N ASN A 299 -28.01 -12.56 -10.20
CA ASN A 299 -29.00 -13.56 -9.82
C ASN A 299 -30.43 -13.00 -9.83
N HIS A 300 -31.42 -13.79 -10.24
CA HIS A 300 -32.83 -13.37 -10.21
C HIS A 300 -33.31 -13.03 -8.77
N PHE A 301 -32.73 -13.66 -7.77
CA PHE A 301 -33.05 -13.50 -6.34
C PHE A 301 -32.02 -12.64 -5.59
N ASP A 302 -31.31 -11.75 -6.29
CA ASP A 302 -30.25 -10.88 -5.73
C ASP A 302 -30.74 -9.94 -4.60
N GLU A 303 -32.05 -9.78 -4.42
CA GLU A 303 -32.61 -9.17 -3.22
C GLU A 303 -32.16 -9.85 -1.94
N PHE A 304 -32.06 -11.18 -1.90
CA PHE A 304 -31.60 -11.92 -0.72
C PHE A 304 -30.12 -11.62 -0.40
N ILE A 305 -29.29 -11.39 -1.42
CA ILE A 305 -27.90 -10.94 -1.21
C ILE A 305 -27.89 -9.56 -0.53
N ARG A 306 -28.79 -8.66 -0.92
CA ARG A 306 -28.92 -7.33 -0.30
C ARG A 306 -29.53 -7.39 1.10
N TYR A 307 -30.51 -8.26 1.34
CA TYR A 307 -31.07 -8.48 2.68
C TYR A 307 -29.99 -8.99 3.63
N ARG A 308 -29.18 -9.95 3.18
CA ARG A 308 -28.05 -10.48 3.95
C ARG A 308 -27.00 -9.41 4.25
N TYR A 309 -26.65 -8.60 3.25
CA TYR A 309 -25.78 -7.43 3.44
C TYR A 309 -26.32 -6.50 4.55
N ALA A 310 -27.62 -6.21 4.54
CA ALA A 310 -28.24 -5.35 5.55
C ALA A 310 -28.17 -5.96 6.96
N THR A 311 -28.32 -7.27 7.12
CA THR A 311 -28.35 -7.92 8.44
C THR A 311 -26.97 -8.25 9.02
N GLU A 312 -25.95 -8.43 8.18
CA GLU A 312 -24.62 -8.91 8.59
C GLU A 312 -23.53 -7.83 8.53
N THR A 313 -23.50 -7.04 7.46
CA THR A 313 -22.40 -6.10 7.19
C THR A 313 -22.92 -4.74 6.71
N PRO A 314 -23.90 -4.13 7.43
CA PRO A 314 -24.51 -2.89 6.98
C PRO A 314 -23.43 -1.82 6.81
N THR A 315 -23.46 -1.11 5.68
CA THR A 315 -22.58 0.03 5.38
C THR A 315 -21.10 -0.28 5.21
N GLU A 316 -20.68 -1.54 5.34
CA GLU A 316 -19.39 -2.00 4.82
C GLU A 316 -19.37 -1.94 3.28
N GLY A 317 -18.17 -2.02 2.71
CA GLY A 317 -18.02 -2.11 1.26
C GLY A 317 -18.63 -3.39 0.72
N ILE A 318 -19.63 -3.25 -0.17
CA ILE A 318 -20.30 -4.38 -0.81
C ILE A 318 -19.26 -5.23 -1.57
N VAL A 319 -19.19 -6.51 -1.23
CA VAL A 319 -18.22 -7.44 -1.79
C VAL A 319 -18.72 -7.94 -3.14
N LEU A 320 -17.99 -7.59 -4.21
CA LEU A 320 -18.35 -7.89 -5.59
C LEU A 320 -17.39 -8.89 -6.26
N THR A 321 -16.61 -9.64 -5.47
CA THR A 321 -15.63 -10.63 -5.94
C THR A 321 -16.20 -11.59 -6.96
N VAL A 322 -17.30 -12.25 -6.56
CA VAL A 322 -17.98 -13.33 -7.29
C VAL A 322 -18.57 -12.80 -8.59
N SER A 323 -19.34 -11.71 -8.51
CA SER A 323 -19.98 -11.14 -9.68
C SER A 323 -18.96 -10.57 -10.67
N LEU A 324 -17.87 -9.94 -10.20
CA LEU A 324 -16.78 -9.49 -11.09
C LEU A 324 -16.06 -10.68 -11.76
N LEU A 325 -15.82 -11.77 -11.03
CA LEU A 325 -15.20 -12.97 -11.57
C LEU A 325 -16.05 -13.57 -12.70
N CYS A 326 -17.34 -13.79 -12.45
CA CYS A 326 -18.28 -14.30 -13.45
C CYS A 326 -18.41 -13.37 -14.66
N ASP A 327 -18.47 -12.06 -14.44
CA ASP A 327 -18.53 -11.07 -15.52
C ASP A 327 -17.28 -11.10 -16.42
N ASN A 328 -16.09 -11.29 -15.83
CA ASN A 328 -14.86 -11.45 -16.60
C ASN A 328 -14.78 -12.78 -17.34
N ILE A 329 -15.26 -13.88 -16.76
CA ILE A 329 -15.35 -15.18 -17.43
C ILE A 329 -16.29 -15.08 -18.64
N LEU A 330 -17.48 -14.50 -18.47
CA LEU A 330 -18.45 -14.30 -19.55
C LEU A 330 -17.90 -13.39 -20.65
N THR A 331 -17.20 -12.31 -20.28
CA THR A 331 -16.56 -11.41 -21.24
C THR A 331 -15.47 -12.11 -22.03
N LEU A 332 -14.65 -12.93 -21.37
CA LEU A 332 -13.62 -13.72 -22.02
C LEU A 332 -14.23 -14.76 -22.98
N TYR A 333 -15.27 -15.46 -22.54
CA TYR A 333 -16.00 -16.43 -23.35
C TYR A 333 -16.61 -15.77 -24.61
N ASN A 334 -17.33 -14.66 -24.43
CA ASN A 334 -17.97 -13.92 -25.53
C ASN A 334 -16.97 -13.30 -26.50
N SER A 335 -15.79 -12.89 -26.00
CA SER A 335 -14.70 -12.36 -26.83
C SER A 335 -13.84 -13.45 -27.47
N LYS A 336 -14.14 -14.74 -27.25
CA LYS A 336 -13.35 -15.90 -27.69
C LYS A 336 -11.90 -15.84 -27.22
N GLY A 337 -11.70 -15.52 -25.93
CA GLY A 337 -10.39 -15.49 -25.29
C GLY A 337 -9.57 -14.22 -25.52
N LYS A 338 -10.16 -13.16 -26.10
CA LYS A 338 -9.42 -11.95 -26.50
C LYS A 338 -9.30 -10.90 -25.40
N SER A 339 -10.34 -10.69 -24.60
CA SER A 339 -10.40 -9.57 -23.66
C SER A 339 -11.19 -9.89 -22.39
N PHE A 340 -10.74 -9.31 -21.29
CA PHE A 340 -11.53 -9.12 -20.07
C PHE A 340 -12.31 -7.80 -20.13
N GLN A 341 -12.94 -7.43 -19.02
CA GLN A 341 -13.72 -6.19 -18.94
C GLN A 341 -12.90 -4.92 -19.19
N THR A 342 -13.58 -3.91 -19.72
CA THR A 342 -13.01 -2.59 -19.97
C THR A 342 -13.08 -1.71 -18.73
N PHE A 343 -12.35 -0.59 -18.74
CA PHE A 343 -12.43 0.41 -17.66
C PHE A 343 -13.85 0.90 -17.40
N ASP A 344 -14.58 1.26 -18.47
CA ASP A 344 -15.96 1.75 -18.34
C ASP A 344 -16.89 0.62 -17.89
N GLY A 345 -16.70 -0.61 -18.40
CA GLY A 345 -17.45 -1.79 -17.95
C GLY A 345 -17.31 -2.04 -16.45
N ILE A 346 -16.08 -2.01 -15.90
CA ILE A 346 -15.84 -2.20 -14.47
C ILE A 346 -16.42 -1.05 -13.64
N LEU A 347 -16.33 0.19 -14.13
CA LEU A 347 -16.85 1.35 -13.42
C LEU A 347 -18.38 1.35 -13.38
N ASP A 348 -19.03 1.08 -14.50
CA ASP A 348 -20.49 0.95 -14.59
C ASP A 348 -20.98 -0.22 -13.73
N PHE A 349 -20.25 -1.34 -13.73
CA PHE A 349 -20.51 -2.47 -12.86
C PHE A 349 -20.46 -2.08 -11.37
N ALA A 350 -19.43 -1.35 -10.95
CA ALA A 350 -19.31 -0.83 -9.58
C ALA A 350 -20.45 0.12 -9.19
N ILE A 351 -20.82 1.04 -10.09
CA ILE A 351 -21.91 2.00 -9.88
C ILE A 351 -23.26 1.28 -9.71
N THR A 352 -23.51 0.24 -10.50
CA THR A 352 -24.79 -0.47 -10.54
C THR A 352 -25.03 -1.36 -9.32
N HIS A 353 -23.97 -1.82 -8.66
CA HIS A 353 -24.01 -2.79 -7.55
C HIS A 353 -23.63 -2.18 -6.18
N CYS A 354 -23.62 -0.86 -6.05
CA CYS A 354 -23.30 -0.19 -4.80
C CYS A 354 -24.54 0.38 -4.09
N ASP A 355 -24.44 0.61 -2.78
CA ASP A 355 -25.39 1.45 -2.04
C ASP A 355 -25.15 2.91 -2.45
N LYS A 356 -26.16 3.55 -3.05
CA LYS A 356 -26.04 4.93 -3.53
C LYS A 356 -25.91 5.95 -2.40
N ALA A 357 -26.49 5.68 -1.24
CA ALA A 357 -26.43 6.58 -0.09
C ALA A 357 -25.05 6.49 0.60
N ASN A 358 -24.42 5.32 0.56
CA ASN A 358 -23.05 5.10 1.03
C ASN A 358 -22.24 4.26 0.03
N PRO A 359 -21.74 4.86 -1.07
CA PRO A 359 -21.07 4.15 -2.15
C PRO A 359 -19.72 3.60 -1.67
N SER A 360 -19.73 2.33 -1.31
CA SER A 360 -18.57 1.57 -0.86
C SER A 360 -18.65 0.16 -1.44
N ILE A 361 -17.61 -0.26 -2.14
CA ILE A 361 -17.51 -1.61 -2.72
C ILE A 361 -16.11 -2.17 -2.53
N ASN A 362 -15.99 -3.48 -2.62
CA ASN A 362 -14.70 -4.17 -2.64
C ASN A 362 -14.74 -5.36 -3.61
N PHE A 363 -13.84 -5.36 -4.61
CA PHE A 363 -13.70 -6.47 -5.54
C PHE A 363 -12.92 -7.66 -4.98
N LYS A 364 -12.15 -7.48 -3.89
CA LYS A 364 -11.30 -8.51 -3.25
C LYS A 364 -10.62 -9.44 -4.26
N MET A 365 -9.98 -8.85 -5.28
CA MET A 365 -9.40 -9.64 -6.38
C MET A 365 -8.32 -10.62 -5.91
N ASP A 366 -7.75 -10.42 -4.72
CA ASP A 366 -6.81 -11.32 -4.06
C ASP A 366 -7.38 -12.73 -3.82
N ARG A 367 -8.72 -12.88 -3.85
CA ARG A 367 -9.40 -14.18 -3.71
C ARG A 367 -9.39 -15.03 -4.98
N PHE A 368 -9.13 -14.44 -6.14
CA PHE A 368 -9.08 -15.15 -7.42
C PHE A 368 -7.92 -14.74 -8.34
N ILE A 369 -7.13 -13.74 -7.96
CA ILE A 369 -5.86 -13.38 -8.58
C ILE A 369 -4.76 -13.48 -7.52
N PRO A 370 -3.74 -14.33 -7.74
CA PRO A 370 -2.60 -14.47 -6.85
C PRO A 370 -1.92 -13.13 -6.53
N THR A 371 -1.42 -12.99 -5.31
CA THR A 371 -0.64 -11.84 -4.87
C THR A 371 0.86 -12.11 -5.01
N CYS A 372 1.70 -11.08 -4.88
CA CYS A 372 3.16 -11.21 -4.89
C CYS A 372 3.76 -11.69 -3.56
N GLU A 373 2.93 -12.08 -2.58
CA GLU A 373 3.38 -12.52 -1.26
C GLU A 373 4.20 -13.81 -1.34
N HIS A 374 5.41 -13.83 -0.77
CA HIS A 374 6.38 -14.95 -0.88
C HIS A 374 7.14 -15.07 -2.21
N GLY A 375 6.95 -14.17 -3.19
CA GLY A 375 7.82 -14.14 -4.38
C GLY A 375 9.28 -13.81 -4.02
N ALA A 376 10.26 -14.29 -4.79
CA ALA A 376 11.67 -14.04 -4.52
C ALA A 376 12.12 -12.66 -5.04
N VAL A 377 12.61 -11.81 -4.14
CA VAL A 377 13.07 -10.45 -4.46
C VAL A 377 14.47 -10.21 -3.90
N TYR A 378 15.14 -9.18 -4.41
CA TYR A 378 16.46 -8.77 -3.93
C TYR A 378 16.48 -8.51 -2.42
N ASN A 379 17.44 -9.13 -1.73
CA ASN A 379 17.70 -8.92 -0.32
C ASN A 379 18.53 -7.65 -0.06
N ASN A 380 17.99 -6.71 0.71
CA ASN A 380 18.67 -5.47 1.04
C ASN A 380 19.86 -5.65 2.01
N ASP A 381 19.96 -6.77 2.70
CA ASP A 381 21.09 -7.09 3.58
C ASP A 381 22.19 -7.89 2.84
N PHE A 382 21.93 -8.33 1.60
CA PHE A 382 22.94 -8.95 0.77
C PHE A 382 24.11 -8.00 0.49
N LYS A 383 25.32 -8.51 0.70
CA LYS A 383 26.55 -7.70 0.67
C LYS A 383 27.21 -7.60 -0.71
N GLY A 384 26.81 -8.44 -1.66
CA GLY A 384 27.25 -8.40 -3.06
C GLY A 384 27.92 -9.69 -3.53
N PHE A 385 27.99 -9.86 -4.85
CA PHE A 385 28.63 -11.03 -5.48
C PHE A 385 30.15 -10.89 -5.60
N ILE A 386 30.66 -9.67 -5.49
CA ILE A 386 32.07 -9.35 -5.66
C ILE A 386 32.58 -8.52 -4.49
N ASP A 387 33.88 -8.42 -4.34
CA ASP A 387 34.61 -7.47 -3.53
C ASP A 387 35.72 -6.82 -4.39
N TYR A 388 36.36 -5.78 -3.89
CA TYR A 388 37.47 -5.13 -4.57
C TYR A 388 38.62 -4.78 -3.64
N GLN A 389 39.81 -4.65 -4.22
CA GLN A 389 41.01 -4.18 -3.54
C GLN A 389 41.78 -3.23 -4.45
N PHE A 390 42.53 -2.31 -3.87
CA PHE A 390 43.42 -1.42 -4.59
C PHE A 390 44.88 -1.80 -4.37
N ILE A 391 45.65 -1.82 -5.46
CA ILE A 391 47.10 -1.86 -5.40
C ILE A 391 47.57 -0.41 -5.54
N ARG A 392 48.23 0.07 -4.50
CA ARG A 392 48.65 1.46 -4.38
C ARG A 392 50.15 1.56 -4.22
N LYS A 393 50.70 2.70 -4.63
CA LYS A 393 52.09 3.08 -4.43
C LYS A 393 52.13 4.50 -3.87
N LEU A 394 53.00 4.73 -2.88
CA LEU A 394 53.17 6.08 -2.34
C LEU A 394 53.69 7.01 -3.43
N ASN A 395 53.01 8.14 -3.60
CA ASN A 395 53.46 9.19 -4.49
C ASN A 395 54.41 10.11 -3.71
N GLN A 396 55.70 9.79 -3.69
CA GLN A 396 56.69 10.58 -2.96
C GLN A 396 56.77 12.04 -3.44
N VAL A 397 56.43 12.32 -4.71
CA VAL A 397 56.38 13.69 -5.26
C VAL A 397 55.29 14.53 -4.58
N SER A 398 54.24 13.89 -4.07
CA SER A 398 53.15 14.56 -3.34
C SER A 398 53.49 14.93 -1.90
N LEU A 399 54.64 14.48 -1.35
CA LEU A 399 55.06 14.71 0.04
C LEU A 399 55.86 16.02 0.22
N THR A 400 55.40 17.09 -0.41
CA THR A 400 55.97 18.44 -0.24
C THR A 400 55.64 19.02 1.14
N ASP A 401 56.45 19.93 1.66
CA ASP A 401 56.17 20.61 2.93
C ASP A 401 54.78 21.28 2.94
N SER A 402 54.41 21.91 1.81
CA SER A 402 53.12 22.59 1.66
C SER A 402 51.92 21.63 1.76
N SER A 403 51.96 20.51 1.04
CA SER A 403 50.87 19.52 1.03
C SER A 403 50.75 18.78 2.36
N LEU A 404 51.88 18.52 3.02
CA LEU A 404 51.92 17.92 4.36
C LEU A 404 51.31 18.87 5.39
N LEU A 405 51.69 20.15 5.37
CA LEU A 405 51.14 21.17 6.27
C LEU A 405 49.64 21.36 6.07
N ASP A 406 49.16 21.40 4.82
CA ASP A 406 47.73 21.48 4.51
C ASP A 406 46.96 20.24 4.96
N CYS A 407 47.55 19.04 4.85
CA CYS A 407 46.95 17.82 5.40
C CYS A 407 46.86 17.89 6.92
N ILE A 408 47.90 18.36 7.62
CA ILE A 408 47.89 18.52 9.07
C ILE A 408 46.80 19.52 9.50
N ARG A 409 46.60 20.62 8.77
CA ARG A 409 45.46 21.53 8.98
C ARG A 409 44.12 20.81 8.90
N GLN A 410 43.89 20.02 7.84
CA GLN A 410 42.65 19.26 7.67
C GLN A 410 42.44 18.25 8.80
N ILE A 411 43.52 17.63 9.30
CA ILE A 411 43.46 16.73 10.45
C ILE A 411 43.05 17.50 11.70
N LEU A 412 43.70 18.63 12.00
CA LEU A 412 43.39 19.45 13.17
C LEU A 412 41.96 20.02 13.12
N ASP A 413 41.47 20.40 11.93
CA ASP A 413 40.07 20.81 11.72
C ASP A 413 39.06 19.68 11.93
N ARG A 414 39.48 18.42 11.75
CA ARG A 414 38.62 17.24 11.93
C ARG A 414 38.56 16.77 13.38
N TYR A 415 39.66 16.89 14.11
CA TYR A 415 39.81 16.35 15.46
C TYR A 415 39.81 17.41 16.57
N GLY A 416 39.82 18.70 16.22
CA GLY A 416 39.81 19.81 17.15
C GLY A 416 39.01 21.02 16.66
N GLU A 417 39.03 22.07 17.47
CA GLU A 417 38.36 23.34 17.20
C GLU A 417 39.40 24.43 17.02
N ARG A 418 39.26 25.26 15.97
CA ARG A 418 40.17 26.40 15.79
C ARG A 418 40.05 27.35 16.96
N GLN A 419 41.20 27.80 17.48
CA GLN A 419 41.20 28.85 18.49
C GLN A 419 40.64 30.14 17.89
N GLN A 420 39.97 30.92 18.72
CA GLN A 420 39.31 32.13 18.27
C GLN A 420 39.90 33.38 18.93
N TYR A 421 39.92 34.48 18.19
CA TYR A 421 40.26 35.79 18.70
C TYR A 421 39.17 36.82 18.38
N PRO A 422 38.89 37.75 19.30
CA PRO A 422 37.88 38.77 19.09
C PRO A 422 38.39 39.82 18.09
N VAL A 423 37.52 40.22 17.16
CA VAL A 423 37.74 41.31 16.21
C VAL A 423 36.55 42.27 16.25
N CYS A 424 36.78 43.55 15.93
CA CYS A 424 35.68 44.51 15.82
C CYS A 424 34.80 44.15 14.62
N ARG A 425 33.48 44.04 14.84
CA ARG A 425 32.51 43.72 13.77
C ARG A 425 32.46 44.79 12.67
N PHE A 426 32.80 46.03 13.03
CA PHE A 426 32.78 47.20 12.14
C PHE A 426 34.19 47.70 11.76
N GLY A 427 35.23 46.96 12.15
CA GLY A 427 36.63 47.32 11.87
C GLY A 427 37.18 46.64 10.61
N ASP A 428 38.47 46.83 10.36
CA ASP A 428 39.25 46.18 9.30
C ASP A 428 39.49 44.67 9.54
N GLY A 429 38.96 44.14 10.66
CA GLY A 429 39.08 42.74 11.04
C GLY A 429 40.40 42.40 11.73
N SER A 430 41.14 43.40 12.22
CA SER A 430 42.27 43.23 13.12
C SER A 430 41.86 42.74 14.52
N LYS A 431 42.75 41.97 15.16
CA LYS A 431 42.55 41.41 16.49
C LYS A 431 42.42 42.52 17.54
N ILE A 432 41.39 42.45 18.37
CA ILE A 432 41.24 43.35 19.52
C ILE A 432 42.23 42.89 20.60
N GLU A 433 43.07 43.81 21.06
CA GLU A 433 44.01 43.56 22.15
C GLU A 433 43.30 43.16 23.45
N ALA A 434 43.89 42.23 24.22
CA ALA A 434 43.23 41.65 25.39
C ALA A 434 42.85 42.70 26.44
N CYS A 435 43.69 43.71 26.64
CA CYS A 435 43.41 44.82 27.56
C CYS A 435 42.24 45.69 27.07
N GLN A 436 42.11 45.88 25.76
CA GLN A 436 41.03 46.65 25.14
C GLN A 436 39.72 45.85 25.13
N PHE A 437 39.79 44.55 24.84
CA PHE A 437 38.64 43.64 24.91
C PHE A 437 38.10 43.50 26.34
N ALA A 438 38.99 43.40 27.34
CA ALA A 438 38.64 43.41 28.75
C ALA A 438 38.00 44.75 29.19
N ASN A 439 38.42 45.87 28.60
CA ASN A 439 37.79 47.17 28.84
C ASN A 439 36.42 47.31 28.17
N CYS A 440 36.24 46.78 26.96
CA CYS A 440 34.92 46.73 26.30
C CYS A 440 33.91 45.91 27.11
N SER A 441 34.35 44.85 27.78
CA SER A 441 33.50 44.01 28.63
C SER A 441 33.24 44.60 30.04
N LYS A 442 34.04 45.56 30.50
CA LYS A 442 33.79 46.31 31.76
C LYS A 442 32.65 47.33 31.66
N VAL A 443 32.23 47.75 30.47
CA VAL A 443 31.16 48.76 30.28
C VAL A 443 29.77 48.22 30.73
N LEU A 444 29.63 46.91 30.92
CA LEU A 444 28.35 46.25 31.27
C LEU A 444 28.23 45.77 32.72
N THR A 445 29.27 45.82 33.56
CA THR A 445 29.16 45.42 34.98
C THR A 445 28.38 46.42 35.84
N SER A 446 28.02 47.60 35.30
CA SER A 446 27.13 48.55 35.97
C SER A 446 25.74 48.61 35.31
N LYS A 447 24.93 47.55 35.46
CA LYS A 447 23.48 47.60 35.77
C LYS A 447 22.77 46.25 35.48
N LYS A 448 22.32 45.62 36.57
CA LYS A 448 21.05 44.88 36.76
C LYS A 448 20.70 43.61 35.96
N TYR A 449 21.55 43.02 35.11
CA TYR A 449 21.29 41.69 34.52
C TYR A 449 22.55 40.81 34.45
N PRO A 450 22.66 39.70 35.22
CA PRO A 450 23.90 38.93 35.35
C PRO A 450 24.21 37.94 34.21
N HIS A 451 23.40 37.85 33.15
CA HIS A 451 23.59 36.82 32.13
C HIS A 451 23.44 37.33 30.68
N ASN A 452 24.49 37.08 29.90
CA ASN A 452 24.55 36.98 28.43
C ASN A 452 23.99 38.14 27.59
N ILE A 453 24.47 39.37 27.82
CA ILE A 453 24.43 40.40 26.77
C ILE A 453 25.71 40.23 25.93
N LYS A 454 25.60 39.56 24.77
CA LYS A 454 26.66 39.59 23.75
C LYS A 454 26.76 41.01 23.21
N LEU A 455 27.95 41.61 23.28
CA LEU A 455 28.17 42.89 22.61
C LEU A 455 28.17 42.65 21.09
N ASP A 456 27.23 43.26 20.37
CA ASP A 456 27.14 43.16 18.90
C ASP A 456 28.30 43.84 18.16
N CYS A 457 29.19 44.55 18.87
CA CYS A 457 30.30 45.29 18.31
C CYS A 457 31.54 44.45 18.01
N TYR A 458 31.58 43.17 18.39
CA TYR A 458 32.68 42.26 18.07
C TYR A 458 32.18 40.93 17.51
N THR A 459 33.03 40.26 16.74
CA THR A 459 32.86 38.87 16.30
C THR A 459 34.15 38.10 16.57
N TYR A 460 34.12 36.78 16.46
CA TYR A 460 35.31 35.95 16.55
C TYR A 460 35.82 35.59 15.16
N LYS A 461 37.13 35.70 14.96
CA LYS A 461 37.83 35.09 13.84
C LYS A 461 38.67 33.91 14.35
N ASN A 462 38.81 32.91 13.51
CA ASN A 462 39.64 31.75 13.80
C ASN A 462 41.11 32.09 13.56
N TYR A 463 42.01 31.57 14.40
CA TYR A 463 43.42 31.49 14.05
C TYR A 463 43.62 30.50 12.89
N ASP A 464 44.58 30.81 12.02
CA ASP A 464 44.92 29.96 10.88
C ASP A 464 45.93 28.85 11.23
N ASP A 465 46.51 28.96 12.43
CA ASP A 465 47.67 28.22 12.92
C ASP A 465 47.50 27.62 14.32
N ARG A 466 46.30 27.70 14.94
CA ARG A 466 46.05 27.24 16.33
C ARG A 466 44.71 26.54 16.54
N TRP A 467 44.72 25.45 17.30
CA TRP A 467 43.55 24.62 17.63
C TRP A 467 43.51 24.25 19.12
N PHE A 468 42.30 23.94 19.61
CA PHE A 468 42.08 23.18 20.82
C PHE A 468 41.70 21.74 20.44
N VAL A 469 42.44 20.77 20.97
CA VAL A 469 42.20 19.35 20.71
C VAL A 469 42.04 18.61 22.03
N TYR A 470 40.95 17.86 22.19
CA TYR A 470 40.75 17.08 23.41
C TYR A 470 41.67 15.85 23.43
N SER A 471 42.48 15.72 24.49
CA SER A 471 43.50 14.68 24.69
C SER A 471 42.91 13.36 25.19
N ASN A 472 42.19 12.66 24.34
CA ASN A 472 41.77 11.26 24.56
C ASN A 472 42.71 10.29 23.82
N ALA A 473 42.63 9.00 24.15
CA ALA A 473 43.48 7.96 23.55
C ALA A 473 43.53 8.00 22.01
N THR A 474 42.38 8.18 21.33
CA THR A 474 42.32 8.21 19.86
C THR A 474 43.00 9.44 19.27
N ASN A 475 42.73 10.62 19.83
CA ASN A 475 43.28 11.89 19.34
C ASN A 475 44.78 11.97 19.61
N VAL A 476 45.26 11.48 20.75
CA VAL A 476 46.69 11.45 21.08
C VAL A 476 47.47 10.60 20.08
N ILE A 477 46.95 9.43 19.69
CA ILE A 477 47.56 8.61 18.63
C ILE A 477 47.70 9.39 17.33
N VAL A 478 46.67 10.17 16.95
CA VAL A 478 46.68 10.99 15.72
C VAL A 478 47.66 12.17 15.84
N LEU A 479 47.63 12.91 16.93
CA LEU A 479 48.50 14.08 17.17
C LEU A 479 49.98 13.68 17.16
N ASN A 480 50.33 12.57 17.82
CA ASN A 480 51.70 12.06 17.87
C ASN A 480 52.25 11.61 16.51
N THR A 481 51.42 11.61 15.45
CA THR A 481 51.92 11.35 14.09
C THR A 481 52.61 12.54 13.45
N PHE A 482 52.43 13.76 13.97
CA PHE A 482 53.00 14.99 13.39
C PHE A 482 53.51 16.01 14.42
N LEU A 483 53.38 15.77 15.73
CA LEU A 483 53.98 16.65 16.73
C LEU A 483 55.50 16.43 16.85
N ALA A 484 56.23 17.50 17.10
CA ALA A 484 57.68 17.47 17.32
C ALA A 484 58.05 16.73 18.62
N GLU A 485 57.22 16.88 19.66
CA GLU A 485 57.32 16.19 20.93
C GLU A 485 56.07 15.35 21.17
N SER A 486 56.25 14.08 21.51
CA SER A 486 55.12 13.18 21.79
C SER A 486 54.42 13.57 23.10
N ILE A 487 53.11 13.51 23.09
CA ILE A 487 52.25 13.81 24.24
C ILE A 487 51.55 12.56 24.75
N GLU A 488 51.22 12.54 26.04
CA GLU A 488 50.44 11.48 26.70
C GLU A 488 48.96 11.88 26.86
N GLU A 489 48.11 10.90 27.14
CA GLU A 489 46.70 11.13 27.42
C GLU A 489 46.52 11.91 28.73
N SER A 490 45.78 13.02 28.67
CA SER A 490 45.53 13.88 29.83
C SER A 490 44.04 14.16 30.06
N ASN A 491 43.14 13.71 29.18
CA ASN A 491 41.70 13.96 29.23
C ASN A 491 41.34 15.45 29.42
N SER A 492 42.11 16.33 28.75
CA SER A 492 41.96 17.78 28.79
C SER A 492 42.13 18.40 27.41
N ASN A 493 41.68 19.65 27.21
CA ASN A 493 41.89 20.37 25.96
C ASN A 493 43.33 20.88 25.85
N LEU A 494 44.06 20.40 24.85
CA LEU A 494 45.40 20.84 24.51
C LEU A 494 45.34 21.98 23.49
N SER A 495 46.14 23.02 23.73
CA SER A 495 46.38 24.07 22.75
C SER A 495 47.49 23.63 21.81
N ILE A 496 47.15 23.33 20.55
CA ILE A 496 48.12 22.95 19.52
C ILE A 496 48.30 24.13 18.56
N ASP A 497 49.55 24.53 18.32
CA ASP A 497 49.88 25.50 17.29
C ASP A 497 50.96 24.97 16.33
N PHE A 498 51.19 25.71 15.25
CA PHE A 498 52.14 25.31 14.21
C PHE A 498 53.59 25.18 14.66
N SER A 499 53.99 25.85 15.76
CA SER A 499 55.35 25.69 16.28
C SER A 499 55.58 24.32 16.92
N MET A 500 54.51 23.62 17.30
CA MET A 500 54.56 22.27 17.89
C MET A 500 54.58 21.16 16.83
N ILE A 501 54.39 21.50 15.55
CA ILE A 501 54.27 20.55 14.45
C ILE A 501 55.64 20.29 13.83
N SER A 502 55.96 19.03 13.55
CA SER A 502 57.11 18.60 12.77
C SER A 502 56.68 17.92 11.48
N ILE A 503 56.96 18.59 10.35
CA ILE A 503 56.71 18.04 9.01
C ILE A 503 57.55 16.78 8.78
N ASP A 504 58.78 16.73 9.30
CA ASP A 504 59.66 15.56 9.16
C ASP A 504 59.11 14.34 9.90
N VAL A 505 58.56 14.53 11.11
CA VAL A 505 57.88 13.46 11.86
C VAL A 505 56.69 12.93 11.06
N PHE A 506 55.86 13.82 10.52
CA PHE A 506 54.70 13.42 9.73
C PHE A 506 55.06 12.73 8.43
N ARG A 507 56.08 13.22 7.72
CA ARG A 507 56.60 12.59 6.50
C ARG A 507 57.09 11.18 6.79
N ASN A 508 57.87 10.99 7.85
CA ASN A 508 58.36 9.68 8.25
C ASN A 508 57.22 8.73 8.64
N TYR A 509 56.20 9.25 9.34
CA TYR A 509 54.99 8.48 9.63
C TYR A 509 54.29 7.99 8.35
N ILE A 510 54.05 8.88 7.37
CA ILE A 510 53.42 8.51 6.10
C ILE A 510 54.26 7.49 5.33
N LEU A 511 55.58 7.67 5.27
CA LEU A 511 56.50 6.72 4.62
C LEU A 511 56.51 5.34 5.29
N SER A 512 56.19 5.26 6.59
CA SER A 512 56.06 4.00 7.32
C SER A 512 54.73 3.28 7.10
N LEU A 513 53.68 3.97 6.64
CA LEU A 513 52.33 3.39 6.52
C LEU A 513 52.25 2.16 5.60
N PRO A 514 52.91 2.11 4.43
CA PRO A 514 52.86 0.93 3.56
C PRO A 514 53.26 -0.37 4.25
N ALA A 515 54.15 -0.33 5.24
CA ALA A 515 54.58 -1.52 5.99
C ALA A 515 53.45 -2.15 6.84
N LYS A 516 52.35 -1.43 7.05
CA LYS A 516 51.15 -1.93 7.75
C LYS A 516 50.17 -2.65 6.83
N PHE A 517 50.42 -2.64 5.52
CA PHE A 517 49.59 -3.28 4.51
C PHE A 517 50.33 -4.48 3.90
N GLU A 518 49.58 -5.38 3.26
CA GLU A 518 50.16 -6.52 2.55
C GLU A 518 51.01 -6.02 1.37
N LYS A 519 52.27 -6.45 1.30
CA LYS A 519 53.18 -6.11 0.22
C LYS A 519 52.92 -7.02 -0.99
N VAL A 520 52.67 -6.42 -2.15
CA VAL A 520 52.33 -7.15 -3.39
C VAL A 520 53.43 -7.06 -4.45
N GLY A 521 54.23 -6.00 -4.41
CA GLY A 521 55.34 -5.75 -5.34
C GLY A 521 56.37 -4.81 -4.72
N ASP A 522 57.35 -4.38 -5.51
CA ASP A 522 58.31 -3.38 -5.03
C ASP A 522 57.64 -2.01 -4.86
N GLU A 523 57.60 -1.55 -3.61
CA GLU A 523 56.91 -0.33 -3.16
C GLU A 523 55.38 -0.32 -3.35
N GLU A 524 54.79 -1.47 -3.67
CA GLU A 524 53.36 -1.63 -3.86
C GLU A 524 52.69 -2.39 -2.72
N PHE A 525 51.55 -1.88 -2.29
CA PHE A 525 50.81 -2.43 -1.16
C PHE A 525 49.31 -2.51 -1.45
N LEU A 526 48.65 -3.48 -0.81
CA LEU A 526 47.24 -3.79 -0.99
C LEU A 526 46.36 -3.03 0.01
N VAL A 527 45.27 -2.45 -0.47
CA VAL A 527 44.24 -1.82 0.36
C VAL A 527 42.91 -2.49 0.07
N HIS A 528 42.33 -3.15 1.07
CA HIS A 528 41.02 -3.78 0.97
C HIS A 528 39.90 -2.75 0.84
N SER A 529 38.73 -3.18 0.36
CA SER A 529 37.53 -2.34 0.37
C SER A 529 37.11 -1.97 1.81
N TYR A 530 36.43 -0.84 1.95
CA TYR A 530 35.92 -0.37 3.23
C TYR A 530 34.71 0.55 3.02
N LYS A 531 33.84 0.67 4.03
CA LYS A 531 32.76 1.67 4.02
C LYS A 531 33.29 3.04 4.39
N SER A 532 32.71 4.10 3.82
CA SER A 532 33.11 5.48 4.15
C SER A 532 33.02 5.81 5.65
N LYS A 533 32.09 5.18 6.37
CA LYS A 533 31.95 5.33 7.84
C LYS A 533 33.06 4.62 8.63
N ASP A 534 33.68 3.59 8.04
CA ASP A 534 34.75 2.80 8.65
C ASP A 534 36.15 3.27 8.16
N ARG A 535 36.19 4.42 7.45
CA ARG A 535 37.42 5.03 6.95
C ARG A 535 38.29 5.49 8.12
N THR A 536 39.34 4.73 8.39
CA THR A 536 40.32 5.04 9.45
C THR A 536 41.20 6.22 9.07
N PHE A 537 41.84 6.82 10.09
CA PHE A 537 42.86 7.86 9.92
C PHE A 537 43.98 7.42 8.96
N MET A 538 44.46 6.19 9.10
CA MET A 538 45.52 5.65 8.22
C MET A 538 45.05 5.54 6.77
N LEU A 539 43.82 5.06 6.52
CA LEU A 539 43.25 4.97 5.18
C LEU A 539 43.09 6.35 4.52
N MET A 540 42.69 7.36 5.29
CA MET A 540 42.60 8.74 4.81
C MET A 540 43.95 9.25 4.28
N LEU A 541 45.04 9.02 5.02
CA LEU A 541 46.39 9.42 4.61
C LEU A 541 46.86 8.67 3.38
N ILE A 542 46.63 7.36 3.34
CA ILE A 542 46.94 6.54 2.17
C ILE A 542 46.20 7.05 0.94
N GLU A 543 44.92 7.39 1.05
CA GLU A 543 44.17 7.91 -0.10
C GLU A 543 44.72 9.22 -0.66
N GLN A 544 45.25 10.07 0.22
CA GLN A 544 45.78 11.38 -0.16
C GLN A 544 47.19 11.30 -0.76
N PHE A 545 48.06 10.46 -0.21
CA PHE A 545 49.50 10.43 -0.56
C PHE A 545 49.93 9.19 -1.36
N SER A 546 48.98 8.38 -1.83
CA SER A 546 49.27 7.27 -2.74
C SER A 546 48.39 7.30 -3.97
N GLU A 547 48.95 6.89 -5.09
CA GLU A 547 48.22 6.69 -6.32
C GLU A 547 47.71 5.26 -6.42
N ILE A 548 46.55 5.09 -7.07
CA ILE A 548 46.00 3.76 -7.36
C ILE A 548 46.55 3.34 -8.71
N LEU A 549 47.36 2.28 -8.73
CA LEU A 549 47.95 1.76 -9.95
C LEU A 549 47.00 0.78 -10.62
N ARG A 550 46.51 -0.19 -9.84
CA ARG A 550 45.68 -1.31 -10.28
C ARG A 550 44.57 -1.57 -9.28
N MET A 551 43.53 -2.25 -9.74
CA MET A 551 42.47 -2.77 -8.90
C MET A 551 42.34 -4.27 -9.09
N ARG A 552 41.96 -4.95 -8.01
CA ARG A 552 41.55 -6.36 -8.02
C ARG A 552 40.06 -6.42 -7.80
N ILE A 553 39.37 -7.24 -8.60
CA ILE A 553 37.96 -7.58 -8.44
C ILE A 553 37.88 -9.06 -8.08
N LEU A 554 37.29 -9.36 -6.93
CA LEU A 554 37.27 -10.70 -6.33
C LEU A 554 35.82 -11.19 -6.28
N PRO A 555 35.49 -12.37 -6.84
CA PRO A 555 34.22 -13.02 -6.52
C PRO A 555 34.18 -13.36 -5.01
N GLN A 556 33.09 -13.02 -4.32
CA GLN A 556 32.98 -13.36 -2.90
C GLN A 556 32.59 -14.83 -2.73
N ASN A 557 33.47 -15.60 -2.07
CA ASN A 557 33.19 -17.00 -1.77
C ASN A 557 32.09 -17.11 -0.70
N GLY A 558 31.08 -17.92 -0.97
CA GLY A 558 29.95 -18.13 -0.07
C GLY A 558 28.72 -17.27 -0.37
N ALA A 559 28.71 -16.48 -1.45
CA ALA A 559 27.47 -15.88 -1.95
C ALA A 559 26.53 -16.97 -2.47
N VAL A 560 25.25 -16.92 -2.10
CA VAL A 560 24.23 -17.90 -2.49
C VAL A 560 22.98 -17.17 -3.00
N VAL A 561 22.16 -17.83 -3.83
CA VAL A 561 20.89 -17.23 -4.28
C VAL A 561 19.87 -17.26 -3.14
N GLY A 562 19.74 -18.41 -2.48
CA GLY A 562 18.90 -18.64 -1.31
C GLY A 562 18.22 -19.99 -1.40
N ILE A 563 18.60 -20.92 -0.52
CA ILE A 563 18.16 -22.33 -0.57
C ILE A 563 16.64 -22.46 -0.55
N SER A 564 15.94 -21.56 0.15
CA SER A 564 14.48 -21.60 0.28
C SER A 564 13.73 -21.54 -1.06
N PHE A 565 14.35 -20.98 -2.10
CA PHE A 565 13.77 -20.89 -3.44
C PHE A 565 14.19 -22.02 -4.39
N ASP A 566 15.24 -22.75 -4.03
CA ASP A 566 15.80 -23.86 -4.80
C ASP A 566 15.94 -23.57 -6.31
N VAL A 567 16.48 -22.40 -6.64
CA VAL A 567 16.55 -21.88 -8.03
C VAL A 567 17.29 -22.84 -8.98
N PHE A 568 18.28 -23.58 -8.46
CA PHE A 568 19.05 -24.56 -9.22
C PHE A 568 18.56 -26.01 -9.07
N GLY A 569 17.50 -26.27 -8.29
CA GLY A 569 16.92 -27.60 -8.10
C GLY A 569 17.75 -28.56 -7.23
N TYR A 570 18.76 -28.08 -6.51
CA TYR A 570 19.63 -28.89 -5.66
C TYR A 570 18.89 -29.44 -4.43
N TRP A 571 18.01 -28.65 -3.81
CA TRP A 571 17.24 -29.05 -2.63
C TRP A 571 16.18 -30.10 -2.97
N LYS A 572 15.41 -29.91 -4.05
CA LYS A 572 14.48 -30.92 -4.59
C LYS A 572 15.17 -32.27 -4.82
N GLY A 573 16.44 -32.25 -5.23
CA GLY A 573 17.27 -33.45 -5.36
C GLY A 573 17.61 -34.13 -4.03
N GLN A 574 17.99 -33.36 -3.00
CA GLN A 574 18.35 -33.89 -1.68
C GLN A 574 17.15 -34.35 -0.85
N ILE A 575 15.98 -33.71 -1.00
CA ILE A 575 14.74 -34.15 -0.31
C ILE A 575 14.45 -35.62 -0.60
N ARG A 576 14.70 -36.10 -1.83
CA ARG A 576 14.46 -37.50 -2.23
C ARG A 576 15.35 -38.50 -1.51
N THR A 577 16.44 -38.06 -0.88
CA THR A 577 17.36 -38.91 -0.11
C THR A 577 17.04 -38.95 1.40
N LEU A 578 16.09 -38.12 1.86
CA LEU A 578 15.69 -38.04 3.26
C LEU A 578 14.38 -38.79 3.52
N SER A 579 14.25 -39.40 4.69
CA SER A 579 12.99 -40.01 5.12
C SER A 579 11.94 -38.95 5.51
N PRO A 580 10.63 -39.27 5.49
CA PRO A 580 9.58 -38.35 5.93
C PRO A 580 9.76 -37.83 7.37
N GLU A 581 10.35 -38.64 8.26
CA GLU A 581 10.64 -38.27 9.65
C GLU A 581 11.79 -37.27 9.74
N GLN A 582 12.83 -37.45 8.92
CA GLN A 582 13.97 -36.53 8.83
C GLN A 582 13.57 -35.18 8.22
N LEU A 583 12.67 -35.17 7.22
CA LEU A 583 12.13 -33.94 6.63
C LEU A 583 11.29 -33.11 7.61
N LYS A 584 10.58 -33.77 8.54
CA LYS A 584 9.82 -33.09 9.60
C LYS A 584 10.70 -32.52 10.70
N ASN A 585 11.94 -32.99 10.85
CA ASN A 585 12.88 -32.54 11.87
C ASN A 585 14.08 -31.82 11.25
N ASN A 586 13.93 -30.51 11.05
CA ASN A 586 14.99 -29.62 10.53
C ASN A 586 16.23 -29.51 11.45
N HIS A 587 16.17 -30.05 12.68
CA HIS A 587 17.30 -30.12 13.60
C HIS A 587 18.10 -31.42 13.51
N SER A 588 17.59 -32.43 12.79
CA SER A 588 18.26 -33.71 12.61
C SER A 588 19.65 -33.55 11.95
N PRO A 589 20.65 -34.34 12.35
CA PRO A 589 21.98 -34.32 11.74
C PRO A 589 21.93 -34.51 10.21
N GLU A 590 21.03 -35.37 9.73
CA GLU A 590 20.87 -35.70 8.32
C GLU A 590 20.29 -34.53 7.52
N TYR A 591 19.25 -33.88 8.05
CA TYR A 591 18.70 -32.67 7.42
C TYR A 591 19.76 -31.55 7.35
N LYS A 592 20.49 -31.32 8.45
CA LYS A 592 21.57 -30.30 8.48
C LYS A 592 22.69 -30.62 7.51
N ALA A 593 23.09 -31.89 7.40
CA ALA A 593 24.11 -32.32 6.45
C ALA A 593 23.64 -32.12 4.99
N ALA A 594 22.40 -32.48 4.67
CA ALA A 594 21.81 -32.28 3.35
C ALA A 594 21.69 -30.78 3.00
N TYR A 595 21.28 -29.95 3.97
CA TYR A 595 21.18 -28.50 3.82
C TYR A 595 22.55 -27.87 3.54
N ASN A 596 23.57 -28.19 4.36
CA ASN A 596 24.93 -27.68 4.18
C ASN A 596 25.54 -28.12 2.85
N LEU A 597 25.25 -29.34 2.39
CA LEU A 597 25.67 -29.82 1.07
C LEU A 597 25.03 -29.02 -0.07
N CYS A 598 23.73 -28.68 0.04
CA CYS A 598 23.06 -27.81 -0.93
C CYS A 598 23.66 -26.40 -0.94
N LEU A 599 23.92 -25.85 0.24
CA LEU A 599 24.54 -24.52 0.40
C LEU A 599 25.89 -24.46 -0.31
N ALA A 600 26.73 -25.47 -0.11
CA ALA A 600 28.04 -25.55 -0.73
C ALA A 600 27.95 -25.62 -2.27
N LYS A 601 27.04 -26.45 -2.80
CA LYS A 601 26.80 -26.55 -4.25
C LYS A 601 26.26 -25.28 -4.86
N GLU A 602 25.32 -24.62 -4.18
CA GLU A 602 24.77 -23.34 -4.62
C GLU A 602 25.85 -22.25 -4.63
N ALA A 603 26.68 -22.17 -3.59
CA ALA A 603 27.77 -21.21 -3.53
C ALA A 603 28.81 -21.43 -4.65
N GLU A 604 29.13 -22.69 -4.98
CA GLU A 604 30.03 -23.04 -6.07
C GLU A 604 29.46 -22.60 -7.44
N GLU A 605 28.17 -22.88 -7.69
CA GLU A 605 27.51 -22.49 -8.93
C GLU A 605 27.39 -20.95 -9.06
N VAL A 606 27.04 -20.24 -7.98
CA VAL A 606 27.00 -18.77 -7.96
C VAL A 606 28.37 -18.18 -8.23
N ASN A 607 29.42 -18.72 -7.62
CA ASN A 607 30.79 -18.27 -7.84
C ASN A 607 31.21 -18.47 -9.30
N LYS A 608 30.96 -19.66 -9.85
CA LYS A 608 31.23 -19.97 -11.26
C LYS A 608 30.55 -18.98 -12.21
N ARG A 609 29.25 -18.73 -12.03
CA ARG A 609 28.50 -17.78 -12.88
C ARG A 609 28.98 -16.35 -12.72
N THR A 610 29.34 -15.95 -11.51
CA THR A 610 29.92 -14.63 -11.23
C THR A 610 31.25 -14.45 -11.97
N VAL A 611 32.12 -15.46 -11.95
CA VAL A 611 33.40 -15.46 -12.68
C VAL A 611 33.18 -15.38 -14.19
N GLU A 612 32.29 -16.19 -14.75
CA GLU A 612 31.97 -16.16 -16.19
C GLU A 612 31.41 -14.80 -16.63
N SER A 613 30.53 -14.21 -15.81
CA SER A 613 30.00 -12.87 -16.04
C SER A 613 31.10 -11.81 -16.00
N LEU A 614 31.99 -11.85 -15.00
CA LEU A 614 33.11 -10.91 -14.87
C LEU A 614 34.07 -11.00 -16.06
N LYS A 615 34.36 -12.19 -16.58
CA LYS A 615 35.19 -12.36 -17.79
C LYS A 615 34.63 -11.58 -18.97
N LYS A 616 33.31 -11.63 -19.15
CA LYS A 616 32.59 -10.91 -20.21
C LYS A 616 32.57 -9.40 -19.97
N GLU A 617 32.26 -8.96 -18.75
CA GLU A 617 32.14 -7.52 -18.42
C GLU A 617 33.50 -6.81 -18.44
N LEU A 618 34.57 -7.47 -17.97
CA LEU A 618 35.92 -6.91 -17.93
C LEU A 618 36.69 -7.12 -19.24
N GLY A 619 36.25 -8.03 -20.11
CA GLY A 619 36.95 -8.39 -21.34
C GLY A 619 38.26 -9.15 -21.10
N ILE A 620 38.38 -9.82 -19.95
CA ILE A 620 39.58 -10.56 -19.51
C ILE A 620 39.22 -12.03 -19.38
N GLN A 621 39.91 -12.92 -20.11
CA GLN A 621 39.66 -14.37 -20.03
C GLN A 621 40.43 -15.06 -18.92
N ASP A 622 41.58 -14.49 -18.55
CA ASP A 622 42.49 -15.04 -17.55
C ASP A 622 42.01 -14.70 -16.14
N TYR A 623 41.51 -15.72 -15.44
CA TYR A 623 41.17 -15.67 -14.02
C TYR A 623 42.15 -16.56 -13.27
N ASN A 624 42.85 -16.02 -12.27
CA ASN A 624 43.90 -16.74 -11.55
C ASN A 624 43.39 -17.68 -10.45
N GLY A 625 42.06 -17.86 -10.34
CA GLY A 625 41.41 -18.65 -9.29
C GLY A 625 40.91 -17.84 -8.10
N SER A 626 41.36 -16.58 -7.95
CA SER A 626 41.02 -15.73 -6.80
C SER A 626 40.54 -14.32 -7.15
N TYR A 627 41.10 -13.69 -8.19
CA TYR A 627 40.77 -12.31 -8.55
C TYR A 627 41.07 -11.99 -10.03
N PHE A 628 40.43 -10.94 -10.53
CA PHE A 628 40.79 -10.26 -11.78
C PHE A 628 41.59 -9.01 -11.43
N GLU A 629 42.78 -8.86 -12.00
CA GLU A 629 43.62 -7.68 -11.80
C GLU A 629 43.69 -6.85 -13.08
N LEU A 630 43.45 -5.55 -12.97
CA LEU A 630 43.41 -4.64 -14.11
C LEU A 630 43.84 -3.21 -13.72
N PRO A 631 44.29 -2.39 -14.70
CA PRO A 631 44.57 -0.98 -14.45
C PRO A 631 43.37 -0.26 -13.84
N TYR A 632 43.62 0.64 -12.89
CA TYR A 632 42.54 1.35 -12.22
C TYR A 632 41.80 2.30 -13.17
N LYS A 633 40.47 2.10 -13.26
CA LYS A 633 39.54 2.97 -13.98
C LYS A 633 38.29 3.16 -13.13
N ARG A 634 38.06 4.39 -12.65
CA ARG A 634 36.99 4.70 -11.70
C ARG A 634 35.59 4.41 -12.25
N ASP A 635 35.35 4.75 -13.51
CA ASP A 635 34.12 4.50 -14.24
C ASP A 635 33.81 3.00 -14.35
N VAL A 636 34.81 2.18 -14.70
CA VAL A 636 34.69 0.72 -14.74
C VAL A 636 34.36 0.17 -13.35
N LEU A 637 35.07 0.61 -12.32
CA LEU A 637 34.83 0.17 -10.95
C LEU A 637 33.40 0.49 -10.50
N VAL A 638 32.95 1.73 -10.62
CA VAL A 638 31.60 2.15 -10.20
C VAL A 638 30.53 1.33 -10.93
N LYS A 639 30.71 1.09 -12.23
CA LYS A 639 29.81 0.27 -13.03
C LYS A 639 29.74 -1.17 -12.50
N VAL A 640 30.89 -1.78 -12.22
CA VAL A 640 31.00 -3.16 -11.70
C VAL A 640 30.42 -3.26 -10.29
N LEU A 641 30.72 -2.35 -9.37
CA LEU A 641 30.16 -2.37 -8.02
C LEU A 641 28.62 -2.31 -8.02
N ASN A 642 28.04 -1.49 -8.90
CA ASN A 642 26.58 -1.40 -9.03
C ASN A 642 25.96 -2.66 -9.64
N LYS A 643 26.55 -3.20 -10.71
CA LYS A 643 26.03 -4.39 -11.41
C LYS A 643 26.08 -5.68 -10.58
N TYR A 644 27.06 -5.78 -9.68
CA TYR A 644 27.27 -6.96 -8.84
C TYR A 644 26.87 -6.71 -7.37
N TYR A 645 26.05 -5.67 -7.13
CA TYR A 645 25.39 -5.37 -5.85
C TYR A 645 26.35 -5.21 -4.66
N PHE A 646 27.57 -4.73 -4.88
CA PHE A 646 28.55 -4.60 -3.81
C PHE A 646 28.13 -3.56 -2.76
N LYS A 647 28.18 -3.98 -1.49
CA LYS A 647 28.02 -3.12 -0.31
C LYS A 647 29.14 -3.30 0.69
N GLU A 648 29.58 -4.54 0.91
CA GLU A 648 30.67 -4.88 1.84
C GLU A 648 31.23 -6.28 1.59
N SER A 649 32.39 -6.56 2.16
CA SER A 649 33.00 -7.88 2.19
C SER A 649 32.31 -8.81 3.20
N PHE A 650 32.30 -10.11 2.91
CA PHE A 650 31.90 -11.14 3.86
C PHE A 650 32.87 -11.23 5.04
N LYS A 651 32.35 -11.63 6.20
CA LYS A 651 33.12 -11.82 7.44
C LYS A 651 32.91 -13.24 7.98
N ASP A 652 33.93 -13.79 8.61
CA ASP A 652 33.84 -15.12 9.21
C ASP A 652 32.78 -15.18 10.32
N GLY A 653 31.97 -16.25 10.31
CA GLY A 653 30.94 -16.50 11.32
C GLY A 653 29.74 -15.57 11.27
N GLU A 654 29.53 -14.85 10.16
CA GLU A 654 28.37 -13.98 10.02
C GLU A 654 27.09 -14.72 9.62
N ASP A 655 25.96 -14.06 9.82
CA ASP A 655 24.64 -14.58 9.49
C ASP A 655 24.51 -14.84 7.99
N ILE A 656 24.04 -16.04 7.63
CA ILE A 656 23.82 -16.48 6.26
C ILE A 656 22.86 -15.57 5.49
N SER A 657 21.95 -14.90 6.19
CA SER A 657 21.04 -13.92 5.57
C SER A 657 21.78 -12.80 4.82
N LYS A 658 23.04 -12.52 5.15
CA LYS A 658 23.87 -11.52 4.45
C LYS A 658 24.54 -12.06 3.19
N HIS A 659 24.58 -13.38 3.05
CA HIS A 659 25.13 -14.11 1.92
C HIS A 659 24.06 -14.46 0.87
N GLU A 660 22.78 -14.43 1.26
CA GLU A 660 21.64 -14.73 0.39
C GLU A 660 21.25 -13.53 -0.47
N PHE A 661 21.33 -13.69 -1.78
CA PHE A 661 20.93 -12.67 -2.76
C PHE A 661 19.42 -12.39 -2.74
N LEU A 662 18.61 -13.42 -2.50
CA LEU A 662 17.15 -13.35 -2.53
C LEU A 662 16.56 -13.55 -1.14
N ILE A 663 15.45 -12.86 -0.89
CA ILE A 663 14.61 -13.02 0.29
C ILE A 663 13.14 -13.10 -0.13
N PRO A 664 12.27 -13.78 0.64
CA PRO A 664 10.84 -13.78 0.35
C PRO A 664 10.28 -12.36 0.43
N SER A 665 9.46 -12.00 -0.54
CA SER A 665 8.75 -10.73 -0.55
C SER A 665 7.73 -10.72 0.59
N ASP A 666 8.10 -10.10 1.69
CA ASP A 666 7.20 -9.78 2.80
C ASP A 666 6.57 -8.40 2.57
N VAL A 667 5.36 -8.38 2.03
CA VAL A 667 4.62 -7.15 1.80
C VAL A 667 3.99 -6.72 3.13
N LYS A 668 4.75 -5.94 3.91
CA LYS A 668 4.28 -5.35 5.17
C LYS A 668 3.21 -4.29 4.87
N GLY A 669 1.93 -4.60 5.12
CA GLY A 669 0.80 -3.68 5.02
C GLY A 669 -0.49 -4.33 4.53
N ASN A 670 -1.61 -3.58 4.59
CA ASN A 670 -2.94 -4.07 4.20
C ASN A 670 -3.10 -4.26 2.68
N PHE A 671 -2.21 -3.69 1.86
CA PHE A 671 -2.28 -3.78 0.41
C PHE A 671 -1.24 -4.78 -0.12
N LYS A 672 -1.73 -5.89 -0.68
CA LYS A 672 -0.91 -6.92 -1.33
C LYS A 672 -1.01 -6.77 -2.86
N PRO A 673 0.09 -6.42 -3.56
CA PRO A 673 0.15 -6.40 -5.02
C PRO A 673 -0.29 -7.71 -5.66
N TYR A 674 -1.06 -7.64 -6.75
CA TYR A 674 -1.35 -8.81 -7.60
C TYR A 674 -0.13 -9.22 -8.43
N CYS A 675 0.07 -10.53 -8.56
CA CYS A 675 1.17 -11.14 -9.30
C CYS A 675 0.89 -11.08 -10.81
N ALA A 676 1.58 -10.17 -11.48
CA ALA A 676 1.50 -9.91 -12.92
C ALA A 676 2.90 -9.57 -13.47
N PRO A 677 3.83 -10.53 -13.42
CA PRO A 677 5.21 -10.36 -13.91
C PRO A 677 5.27 -10.25 -15.43
N GLN A 678 6.31 -9.59 -15.94
CA GLN A 678 6.73 -9.66 -17.34
C GLN A 678 8.15 -10.19 -17.42
N LEU A 679 8.44 -11.19 -18.26
CA LEU A 679 9.79 -11.75 -18.36
C LEU A 679 10.75 -10.68 -18.89
N SER A 680 11.92 -10.57 -18.26
CA SER A 680 12.97 -9.69 -18.76
C SER A 680 13.60 -10.27 -20.03
N GLU A 681 13.83 -9.44 -21.03
CA GLU A 681 14.57 -9.82 -22.25
C GLU A 681 16.06 -10.15 -21.96
N VAL A 682 16.56 -9.66 -20.82
CA VAL A 682 17.94 -9.87 -20.38
C VAL A 682 17.96 -10.52 -19.01
N ASN A 683 18.89 -11.46 -18.82
CA ASN A 683 19.14 -12.06 -17.53
C ASN A 683 19.86 -11.09 -16.58
N ASN A 684 19.83 -11.42 -15.29
CA ASN A 684 20.59 -10.69 -14.28
C ASN A 684 22.08 -10.71 -14.64
N GLN A 685 22.70 -9.54 -14.62
CA GLN A 685 24.06 -9.40 -15.14
C GLN A 685 25.10 -10.06 -14.23
N ALA A 686 24.86 -10.21 -12.93
CA ALA A 686 25.87 -10.74 -12.02
C ALA A 686 26.05 -12.26 -12.17
N ILE A 687 24.93 -12.99 -12.29
CA ILE A 687 24.92 -14.46 -12.25
C ILE A 687 24.12 -15.10 -13.38
N ASP A 688 23.77 -14.34 -14.42
CA ASP A 688 23.01 -14.80 -15.59
C ASP A 688 21.70 -15.54 -15.23
N LEU A 689 21.04 -15.08 -14.18
CA LEU A 689 19.78 -15.66 -13.71
C LEU A 689 18.59 -14.95 -14.38
N PRO A 690 17.65 -15.68 -15.01
CA PRO A 690 16.48 -15.06 -15.60
C PRO A 690 15.56 -14.53 -14.50
N TYR A 691 14.85 -13.45 -14.79
CA TYR A 691 13.96 -12.80 -13.84
C TYR A 691 12.81 -12.09 -14.54
N PHE A 692 11.80 -11.74 -13.76
CA PHE A 692 10.66 -10.96 -14.18
C PHE A 692 10.73 -9.53 -13.69
N TRP A 693 10.21 -8.61 -14.48
CA TRP A 693 9.84 -7.28 -14.06
C TRP A 693 8.49 -7.29 -13.36
N CYS A 694 8.51 -6.96 -12.07
CA CYS A 694 7.34 -6.81 -11.22
C CYS A 694 7.30 -5.38 -10.67
N ARG A 695 6.47 -4.51 -11.27
CA ARG A 695 6.33 -3.10 -10.85
C ARG A 695 7.65 -2.31 -10.80
N GLY A 696 8.59 -2.64 -11.71
CA GLY A 696 9.91 -2.00 -11.76
C GLY A 696 10.97 -2.64 -10.86
N LYS A 697 10.64 -3.72 -10.13
CA LYS A 697 11.61 -4.55 -9.38
C LYS A 697 11.87 -5.87 -10.10
N GLU A 698 13.08 -6.37 -9.93
CA GLU A 698 13.46 -7.73 -10.31
C GLU A 698 12.76 -8.74 -9.38
N CYS A 699 12.12 -9.74 -9.96
CA CYS A 699 11.48 -10.85 -9.26
C CYS A 699 11.98 -12.16 -9.88
N PHE A 700 12.71 -12.94 -9.10
CA PHE A 700 13.42 -14.12 -9.60
C PHE A 700 12.59 -15.40 -9.48
N HIS A 701 11.56 -15.37 -8.63
CA HIS A 701 10.57 -16.44 -8.50
C HIS A 701 9.22 -15.81 -8.22
N ASN A 702 8.26 -15.99 -9.10
CA ASN A 702 6.90 -15.45 -8.93
C ASN A 702 5.96 -16.50 -8.31
N ASN A 703 4.74 -16.10 -7.97
CA ASN A 703 3.76 -16.97 -7.30
C ASN A 703 2.77 -17.64 -8.27
N LEU A 704 3.15 -17.76 -9.54
CA LEU A 704 2.28 -18.31 -10.57
C LEU A 704 2.59 -19.78 -10.90
N GLU A 705 3.58 -20.41 -10.25
CA GLU A 705 3.94 -21.81 -10.48
C GLU A 705 2.73 -22.74 -10.34
N LYS A 706 2.01 -22.67 -9.21
CA LYS A 706 0.85 -23.51 -8.91
C LYS A 706 -0.46 -23.04 -9.55
N GLN A 707 -0.40 -22.17 -10.55
CA GLN A 707 -1.60 -21.48 -11.10
C GLN A 707 -2.06 -22.07 -12.44
N THR A 708 -1.71 -23.31 -12.71
CA THR A 708 -2.14 -24.11 -13.86
C THR A 708 -2.80 -25.40 -13.39
N LEU A 709 -3.67 -25.99 -14.22
CA LEU A 709 -4.31 -27.27 -13.90
C LEU A 709 -3.31 -28.44 -13.82
N SER A 710 -2.14 -28.31 -14.44
CA SER A 710 -1.07 -29.32 -14.41
C SER A 710 -0.39 -29.42 -13.05
N GLU A 711 -0.29 -28.30 -12.32
CA GLU A 711 0.41 -28.22 -11.04
C GLU A 711 -0.54 -28.31 -9.83
N THR A 712 -1.84 -28.00 -10.03
CA THR A 712 -2.84 -27.98 -8.95
C THR A 712 -4.07 -28.83 -9.28
N ASN A 713 -4.30 -29.84 -8.45
CA ASN A 713 -5.52 -30.66 -8.48
C ASN A 713 -6.55 -30.24 -7.43
N ASP A 714 -6.14 -29.51 -6.39
CA ASP A 714 -7.03 -28.98 -5.36
C ASP A 714 -7.86 -27.80 -5.93
N TRP A 715 -9.17 -27.99 -6.02
CA TRP A 715 -10.08 -26.99 -6.57
C TRP A 715 -10.32 -25.81 -5.64
N HIS A 716 -10.09 -25.95 -4.32
CA HIS A 716 -10.18 -24.83 -3.39
C HIS A 716 -9.13 -23.76 -3.70
N ALA A 717 -7.99 -24.16 -4.28
CA ALA A 717 -6.92 -23.28 -4.71
C ALA A 717 -7.15 -22.67 -6.11
N TYR A 718 -8.27 -22.97 -6.78
CA TYR A 718 -8.53 -22.44 -8.12
C TYR A 718 -8.65 -20.91 -8.10
N SER A 719 -7.91 -20.32 -9.02
CA SER A 719 -7.86 -18.90 -9.33
C SER A 719 -8.44 -18.65 -10.72
N LEU A 720 -8.52 -17.38 -11.14
CA LEU A 720 -8.94 -17.00 -12.49
C LEU A 720 -8.20 -17.79 -13.57
N TYR A 721 -6.90 -18.06 -13.40
CA TYR A 721 -6.09 -18.82 -14.35
C TYR A 721 -6.60 -20.25 -14.57
N HIS A 722 -6.98 -20.94 -13.49
CA HIS A 722 -7.54 -22.29 -13.56
C HIS A 722 -8.91 -22.27 -14.25
N LEU A 723 -9.79 -21.33 -13.86
CA LEU A 723 -11.16 -21.26 -14.39
C LEU A 723 -11.17 -20.97 -15.90
N ILE A 724 -10.31 -20.07 -16.37
CA ILE A 724 -10.21 -19.74 -17.80
C ILE A 724 -9.50 -20.83 -18.60
N GLU A 725 -8.56 -21.57 -18.00
CA GLU A 725 -7.95 -22.76 -18.61
C GLU A 725 -8.99 -23.86 -18.83
N ILE A 726 -9.86 -24.10 -17.84
CA ILE A 726 -10.95 -25.10 -17.93
C ILE A 726 -11.90 -24.84 -19.10
N ILE A 727 -12.22 -23.58 -19.40
CA ILE A 727 -13.09 -23.22 -20.53
C ILE A 727 -12.34 -23.04 -21.86
N GLY A 728 -11.06 -23.42 -21.91
CA GLY A 728 -10.26 -23.48 -23.15
C GLY A 728 -9.51 -22.20 -23.51
N TYR A 729 -9.33 -21.27 -22.58
CA TYR A 729 -8.62 -20.00 -22.79
C TYR A 729 -7.49 -19.78 -21.77
N PRO A 730 -6.44 -20.62 -21.74
CA PRO A 730 -5.30 -20.41 -20.85
C PRO A 730 -4.66 -19.03 -21.10
N LYS A 731 -4.31 -18.33 -20.00
CA LYS A 731 -3.65 -17.01 -20.01
C LYS A 731 -2.37 -16.96 -19.19
N LEU A 732 -1.78 -18.13 -19.01
CA LEU A 732 -0.55 -18.32 -18.27
C LEU A 732 0.33 -19.29 -19.06
N HIS A 733 1.56 -18.90 -19.35
CA HIS A 733 2.53 -19.72 -20.09
C HIS A 733 3.82 -19.89 -19.30
N ALA A 734 4.41 -21.08 -19.41
CA ALA A 734 5.67 -21.39 -18.78
C ALA A 734 6.85 -20.70 -19.49
N THR A 735 7.76 -20.15 -18.70
CA THR A 735 9.03 -19.55 -19.17
C THR A 735 10.19 -20.12 -18.36
N ILE A 736 11.42 -19.74 -18.73
CA ILE A 736 12.64 -20.18 -18.03
C ILE A 736 12.75 -19.72 -16.56
N ALA A 737 12.06 -18.65 -16.17
CA ALA A 737 12.07 -18.13 -14.80
C ALA A 737 10.82 -18.53 -13.98
N GLY A 738 9.83 -19.19 -14.61
CA GLY A 738 8.52 -19.46 -14.03
C GLY A 738 7.39 -19.10 -14.99
N ASN A 739 6.17 -18.97 -14.48
CA ASN A 739 4.99 -18.70 -15.31
C ASN A 739 4.78 -17.19 -15.54
N GLU A 740 4.45 -16.80 -16.77
CA GLU A 740 4.15 -15.42 -17.17
C GLU A 740 2.70 -15.33 -17.67
N PRO A 741 1.91 -14.33 -17.23
CA PRO A 741 0.54 -14.17 -17.71
C PRO A 741 0.45 -13.30 -18.98
N ASP A 742 -0.58 -13.53 -19.78
CA ASP A 742 -0.86 -12.73 -20.98
C ASP A 742 -1.07 -11.23 -20.64
N PRO A 743 -0.69 -10.29 -21.54
CA PRO A 743 -0.88 -8.84 -21.34
C PRO A 743 -2.33 -8.40 -21.07
N VAL A 744 -3.31 -9.21 -21.47
CA VAL A 744 -4.74 -8.96 -21.18
C VAL A 744 -5.04 -9.02 -19.68
N VAL A 745 -4.34 -9.87 -18.94
CA VAL A 745 -4.47 -9.99 -17.47
C VAL A 745 -3.88 -8.75 -16.78
N TRP A 746 -2.71 -8.29 -17.24
CA TRP A 746 -2.09 -7.05 -16.73
C TRP A 746 -3.01 -5.85 -16.96
N SER A 747 -3.58 -5.78 -18.18
CA SER A 747 -4.51 -4.73 -18.57
C SER A 747 -5.73 -4.74 -17.67
N PHE A 748 -6.34 -5.92 -17.42
CA PHE A 748 -7.46 -6.10 -16.50
C PHE A 748 -7.13 -5.60 -15.09
N ILE A 749 -6.03 -6.07 -14.49
CA ILE A 749 -5.60 -5.63 -13.16
C ILE A 749 -5.41 -4.11 -13.10
N ALA A 750 -4.79 -3.52 -14.14
CA ALA A 750 -4.56 -2.08 -14.20
C ALA A 750 -5.87 -1.29 -14.33
N VAL A 751 -6.81 -1.73 -15.19
CA VAL A 751 -8.10 -1.02 -15.35
C VAL A 751 -9.00 -1.17 -14.13
N THR A 752 -9.01 -2.33 -13.45
CA THR A 752 -9.81 -2.52 -12.23
C THR A 752 -9.31 -1.64 -11.09
N ASN A 753 -7.98 -1.56 -10.88
CA ASN A 753 -7.40 -0.66 -9.89
C ASN A 753 -7.73 0.81 -10.18
N LYS A 754 -7.68 1.21 -11.45
CA LYS A 754 -8.06 2.58 -11.86
C LYS A 754 -9.55 2.85 -11.65
N ALA A 755 -10.41 1.91 -12.03
CA ALA A 755 -11.85 2.03 -11.84
C ALA A 755 -12.20 2.17 -10.36
N MET A 756 -11.56 1.38 -9.48
CA MET A 756 -11.73 1.48 -8.03
C MET A 756 -11.26 2.81 -7.46
N GLN A 757 -10.10 3.32 -7.90
CA GLN A 757 -9.61 4.62 -7.45
C GLN A 757 -10.53 5.75 -7.92
N LYS A 758 -11.06 5.69 -9.15
CA LYS A 758 -12.07 6.66 -9.64
C LYS A 758 -13.38 6.54 -8.87
N PHE A 759 -13.88 5.32 -8.64
CA PHE A 759 -15.13 5.04 -7.92
C PHE A 759 -15.11 5.63 -6.50
N ARG A 760 -14.02 5.47 -5.76
CA ARG A 760 -13.85 6.10 -4.42
C ARG A 760 -13.99 7.63 -4.45
N ARG A 761 -13.73 8.28 -5.59
CA ARG A 761 -13.91 9.72 -5.78
C ARG A 761 -15.29 10.10 -6.31
N LEU A 762 -16.13 9.14 -6.71
CA LEU A 762 -17.53 9.36 -7.10
C LEU A 762 -18.48 9.56 -5.91
N LYS A 763 -17.94 9.74 -4.69
CA LYS A 763 -18.69 10.15 -3.50
C LYS A 763 -18.81 11.68 -3.42
N CYS A 764 -20.00 12.19 -3.19
CA CYS A 764 -20.22 13.60 -2.87
C CYS A 764 -19.64 13.89 -1.48
N ARG A 765 -18.79 14.92 -1.35
CA ARG A 765 -18.12 15.24 -0.07
C ARG A 765 -19.05 15.90 0.96
N ALA A 766 -20.18 16.46 0.51
CA ALA A 766 -21.15 17.11 1.38
C ALA A 766 -22.12 16.10 2.01
N CYS A 767 -22.81 15.28 1.20
CA CYS A 767 -23.86 14.37 1.68
C CYS A 767 -23.50 12.88 1.61
N GLY A 768 -22.30 12.52 1.14
CA GLY A 768 -21.86 11.12 1.03
C GLY A 768 -22.48 10.30 -0.10
N HIS A 769 -23.48 10.82 -0.84
CA HIS A 769 -24.16 10.07 -1.89
C HIS A 769 -23.29 9.88 -3.14
N LEU A 770 -23.58 8.85 -3.92
CA LEU A 770 -22.97 8.62 -5.23
C LEU A 770 -23.29 9.76 -6.20
N MET A 771 -22.27 10.20 -6.94
CA MET A 771 -22.40 11.17 -8.01
C MET A 771 -22.57 10.46 -9.35
N PHE A 772 -23.46 10.98 -10.20
CA PHE A 772 -23.75 10.44 -11.52
C PHE A 772 -23.26 11.37 -12.61
N THR A 773 -23.14 10.85 -13.84
CA THR A 773 -22.70 11.68 -14.97
C THR A 773 -23.60 12.89 -15.15
N ASP A 774 -23.01 14.08 -15.17
CA ASP A 774 -23.73 15.34 -15.39
C ASP A 774 -24.25 15.37 -16.83
N LYS A 775 -25.48 15.87 -17.05
CA LYS A 775 -26.23 15.81 -18.32
C LYS A 775 -25.66 16.73 -19.43
N SER A 776 -24.35 16.97 -19.42
CA SER A 776 -23.68 17.71 -20.49
C SER A 776 -23.65 16.89 -21.78
N SER A 777 -24.31 17.40 -22.83
CA SER A 777 -24.28 16.83 -24.17
C SER A 777 -22.88 17.04 -24.78
N GLY A 778 -22.10 15.97 -25.01
CA GLY A 778 -20.84 16.04 -25.75
C GLY A 778 -19.85 14.90 -25.47
N PHE A 779 -18.70 14.93 -26.17
CA PHE A 779 -17.63 13.92 -26.13
C PHE A 779 -16.99 13.66 -24.73
N ASN A 780 -17.36 14.42 -23.69
CA ASN A 780 -16.76 14.40 -22.34
C ASN A 780 -17.73 13.98 -21.22
N ARG A 781 -18.87 13.37 -21.55
CA ARG A 781 -19.92 13.01 -20.56
C ARG A 781 -19.41 12.17 -19.38
N TYR A 782 -18.40 11.31 -19.61
CA TYR A 782 -17.80 10.42 -18.59
C TYR A 782 -16.73 11.08 -17.71
N ASN A 783 -16.52 12.39 -17.87
CA ASN A 783 -15.56 13.15 -17.07
C ASN A 783 -16.22 14.13 -16.09
N TYR A 784 -17.53 14.36 -16.18
CA TYR A 784 -18.25 15.28 -15.29
C TYR A 784 -19.32 14.53 -14.51
N TYR A 785 -19.31 14.73 -13.19
CA TYR A 785 -20.21 14.05 -12.27
C TYR A 785 -20.86 15.07 -11.33
N SER A 786 -22.11 14.85 -10.95
CA SER A 786 -22.82 15.70 -10.00
C SER A 786 -23.60 14.88 -8.98
N CYS A 787 -23.74 15.41 -7.77
CA CYS A 787 -24.63 14.84 -6.77
C CYS A 787 -26.08 15.00 -7.23
N ILE A 788 -26.86 13.93 -7.20
CA ILE A 788 -28.28 13.94 -7.59
C ILE A 788 -29.23 14.10 -6.39
N ASN A 789 -28.71 14.05 -5.16
CA ASN A 789 -29.51 14.21 -3.96
C ASN A 789 -30.04 15.67 -3.89
N PRO A 790 -31.36 15.90 -4.01
CA PRO A 790 -31.92 17.24 -4.08
C PRO A 790 -31.78 18.05 -2.78
N THR A 791 -31.52 17.41 -1.63
CA THR A 791 -31.36 18.10 -0.34
C THR A 791 -29.91 18.49 -0.04
N CYS A 792 -28.98 18.11 -0.91
CA CYS A 792 -27.56 18.41 -0.77
C CYS A 792 -27.24 19.85 -1.21
N SER A 793 -26.42 20.56 -0.43
CA SER A 793 -25.90 21.89 -0.78
C SER A 793 -25.03 21.92 -2.05
N GLU A 794 -24.51 20.75 -2.45
CA GLU A 794 -23.71 20.53 -3.66
C GLU A 794 -24.50 19.80 -4.78
N ALA A 795 -25.83 19.72 -4.66
CA ALA A 795 -26.68 19.10 -5.69
C ALA A 795 -26.47 19.77 -7.06
N TRP A 796 -26.35 18.94 -8.10
CA TRP A 796 -26.21 19.35 -9.50
C TRP A 796 -24.98 20.21 -9.83
N LYS A 797 -24.04 20.38 -8.90
CA LYS A 797 -22.76 21.05 -9.16
C LYS A 797 -21.80 20.06 -9.85
N PRO A 798 -21.26 20.39 -11.04
CA PRO A 798 -20.42 19.46 -11.79
C PRO A 798 -19.00 19.39 -11.21
N VAL A 799 -18.53 18.17 -11.00
CA VAL A 799 -17.18 17.80 -10.60
C VAL A 799 -16.48 17.12 -11.77
N TYR A 800 -15.35 17.67 -12.20
CA TYR A 800 -14.52 17.05 -13.22
C TYR A 800 -13.63 15.97 -12.59
N LEU A 801 -13.77 14.74 -13.06
CA LEU A 801 -13.03 13.58 -12.59
C LEU A 801 -12.51 12.76 -13.77
N SER A 802 -11.20 12.80 -14.02
CA SER A 802 -10.59 12.12 -15.16
C SER A 802 -9.13 11.75 -14.91
N TYR A 803 -8.64 10.69 -15.53
CA TYR A 803 -7.21 10.38 -15.51
C TYR A 803 -6.44 11.32 -16.43
N CYS A 804 -5.27 11.77 -15.98
CA CYS A 804 -4.38 12.61 -16.77
C CYS A 804 -4.10 11.97 -18.13
N TYR A 805 -4.28 12.74 -19.20
CA TYR A 805 -4.13 12.23 -20.55
C TYR A 805 -2.67 11.89 -20.90
N LYS A 806 -1.68 12.56 -20.27
CA LYS A 806 -0.24 12.35 -20.50
C LYS A 806 0.27 11.12 -19.75
N CYS A 807 0.26 11.13 -18.41
CA CYS A 807 0.83 10.01 -17.63
C CYS A 807 -0.12 8.83 -17.40
N LYS A 808 -1.44 8.97 -17.64
CA LYS A 808 -2.48 7.95 -17.36
C LYS A 808 -2.54 7.44 -15.91
N LYS A 809 -1.79 8.05 -14.98
CA LYS A 809 -1.65 7.67 -13.56
C LYS A 809 -2.35 8.67 -12.63
N GLY A 810 -2.13 9.97 -12.82
CA GLY A 810 -2.71 10.99 -11.95
C GLY A 810 -4.22 11.14 -12.17
N LEU A 811 -5.02 10.85 -11.15
CA LEU A 811 -6.47 11.09 -11.15
C LEU A 811 -6.74 12.56 -10.85
N ILE A 812 -7.19 13.31 -11.85
CA ILE A 812 -7.61 14.70 -11.71
C ILE A 812 -9.00 14.71 -11.09
N ASP A 813 -9.13 15.36 -9.94
CA ASP A 813 -10.38 15.68 -9.25
C ASP A 813 -10.46 17.20 -9.12
N SER A 814 -11.47 17.83 -9.71
CA SER A 814 -11.58 19.30 -9.72
C SER A 814 -11.75 19.93 -8.34
N ARG A 815 -12.08 19.12 -7.33
CA ARG A 815 -12.19 19.57 -5.94
C ARG A 815 -10.81 19.73 -5.29
N ASP A 816 -9.81 19.01 -5.80
CA ASP A 816 -8.44 19.00 -5.25
C ASP A 816 -7.44 19.74 -6.14
N THR A 817 -7.73 19.82 -7.43
CA THR A 817 -6.79 20.33 -8.44
C THR A 817 -7.25 21.64 -9.04
N LYS A 818 -6.30 22.55 -9.24
CA LYS A 818 -6.50 23.83 -9.91
C LYS A 818 -6.26 23.71 -11.41
N ARG A 819 -6.63 24.78 -12.12
CA ARG A 819 -6.45 24.90 -13.57
C ARG A 819 -5.23 25.77 -13.87
N CYS A 820 -4.57 25.47 -14.98
CA CYS A 820 -3.55 26.35 -15.54
C CYS A 820 -4.20 27.60 -16.18
N PRO A 821 -3.41 28.61 -16.61
CA PRO A 821 -3.93 29.80 -17.29
C PRO A 821 -4.80 29.52 -18.51
N ASN A 822 -4.57 28.40 -19.21
CA ASN A 822 -5.37 27.97 -20.36
C ASN A 822 -6.69 27.27 -19.97
N GLY A 823 -6.99 27.16 -18.68
CA GLY A 823 -8.23 26.57 -18.16
C GLY A 823 -8.27 25.04 -18.11
N TRP A 824 -7.13 24.36 -18.28
CA TRP A 824 -7.01 22.91 -18.11
C TRP A 824 -6.65 22.53 -16.69
N TYR A 825 -7.26 21.49 -16.16
CA TYR A 825 -6.88 20.95 -14.86
C TYR A 825 -5.46 20.38 -14.87
N ILE A 826 -4.72 20.66 -13.81
CA ILE A 826 -3.33 20.25 -13.65
C ILE A 826 -3.29 18.85 -13.05
N CYS A 827 -2.48 17.98 -13.63
CA CYS A 827 -2.26 16.63 -13.10
C CYS A 827 -1.68 16.70 -11.69
N PRO A 828 -2.29 16.01 -10.69
CA PRO A 828 -1.77 16.02 -9.32
C PRO A 828 -0.55 15.12 -9.13
N CYS A 829 -0.12 14.37 -10.17
CA CYS A 829 1.06 13.52 -10.10
C CYS A 829 2.34 14.39 -10.06
N PRO A 830 3.15 14.34 -8.98
CA PRO A 830 4.29 15.24 -8.79
C PRO A 830 5.35 15.16 -9.87
N THR A 831 5.48 14.01 -10.54
CA THR A 831 6.43 13.80 -11.64
C THR A 831 5.87 14.21 -13.00
N CYS A 832 4.55 14.40 -13.14
CA CYS A 832 3.93 14.69 -14.44
C CYS A 832 3.53 16.16 -14.57
N LEU A 833 2.70 16.67 -13.64
CA LEU A 833 2.23 18.07 -13.59
C LEU A 833 1.61 18.59 -14.92
N ALA A 834 1.19 17.67 -15.81
CA ALA A 834 0.68 18.02 -17.12
C ALA A 834 -0.71 18.66 -17.05
N CYS A 835 -0.97 19.63 -17.94
CA CYS A 835 -2.26 20.30 -18.09
C CYS A 835 -2.71 20.34 -19.56
N CYS A 836 -1.90 20.88 -20.47
CA CYS A 836 -2.20 20.97 -21.91
C CYS A 836 -0.92 21.01 -22.77
N ASP A 837 -1.01 20.42 -23.96
CA ASP A 837 -0.01 20.50 -25.02
C ASP A 837 -0.63 20.82 -26.38
N ASP A 838 0.22 21.22 -27.33
CA ASP A 838 -0.20 21.55 -28.69
C ASP A 838 -0.92 20.39 -29.38
N ALA A 839 -0.40 19.16 -29.25
CA ALA A 839 -1.00 17.95 -29.82
C ALA A 839 -2.44 17.69 -29.30
N GLN A 840 -2.76 18.08 -28.07
CA GLN A 840 -4.10 17.99 -27.52
C GLN A 840 -5.07 18.97 -28.18
N TYR A 841 -4.64 20.21 -28.47
CA TYR A 841 -5.47 21.18 -29.18
C TYR A 841 -5.64 20.80 -30.66
N GLU A 842 -4.61 20.29 -31.31
CA GLU A 842 -4.67 19.77 -32.67
C GLU A 842 -5.66 18.59 -32.77
N ARG A 843 -5.58 17.62 -31.85
CA ARG A 843 -6.55 16.50 -31.81
C ARG A 843 -7.99 16.98 -31.62
N GLN A 844 -8.21 18.03 -30.84
CA GLN A 844 -9.54 18.60 -30.68
C GLN A 844 -10.02 19.27 -31.96
N ALA A 845 -9.18 20.09 -32.60
CA ALA A 845 -9.49 20.71 -33.89
C ALA A 845 -9.80 19.65 -34.96
N GLN A 846 -8.98 18.60 -35.03
CA GLN A 846 -9.13 17.50 -35.99
C GLN A 846 -10.50 16.80 -35.88
N ARG A 847 -11.07 16.65 -34.69
CA ARG A 847 -12.41 16.05 -34.51
C ARG A 847 -13.50 16.87 -35.18
N TYR A 848 -13.43 18.20 -35.14
CA TYR A 848 -14.38 19.08 -35.81
C TYR A 848 -14.19 19.04 -37.32
N ILE A 849 -12.94 19.04 -37.80
CA ILE A 849 -12.60 18.88 -39.22
C ILE A 849 -13.19 17.57 -39.77
N LEU A 850 -12.91 16.44 -39.12
CA LEU A 850 -13.41 15.12 -39.54
C LEU A 850 -14.94 15.01 -39.48
N SER A 851 -15.59 15.77 -38.60
CA SER A 851 -17.05 15.80 -38.48
C SER A 851 -17.71 16.82 -39.41
N ASN A 852 -16.96 17.47 -40.31
CA ASN A 852 -17.41 18.59 -41.15
C ASN A 852 -18.12 19.70 -40.35
N ARG A 853 -17.63 19.99 -39.14
CA ARG A 853 -18.13 21.06 -38.26
C ARG A 853 -17.08 22.17 -38.16
N PRO A 854 -17.48 23.45 -38.05
CA PRO A 854 -16.53 24.53 -37.81
C PRO A 854 -15.82 24.34 -36.47
N ILE A 855 -14.50 24.56 -36.45
CA ILE A 855 -13.71 24.51 -35.22
C ILE A 855 -14.13 25.69 -34.33
N PRO A 856 -14.54 25.45 -33.07
CA PRO A 856 -14.87 26.53 -32.14
C PRO A 856 -13.72 27.52 -31.95
N ASP A 857 -14.03 28.83 -31.88
CA ASP A 857 -13.03 29.90 -31.73
C ASP A 857 -12.11 29.70 -30.52
N ARG A 858 -12.64 29.14 -29.43
CA ARG A 858 -11.84 28.80 -28.24
C ARG A 858 -10.71 27.84 -28.56
N ILE A 859 -10.95 26.80 -29.37
CA ILE A 859 -9.91 25.82 -29.76
C ILE A 859 -8.96 26.46 -30.76
N LYS A 860 -9.49 27.21 -31.73
CA LYS A 860 -8.69 27.89 -32.76
C LYS A 860 -7.68 28.87 -32.16
N LYS A 861 -8.08 29.63 -31.13
CA LYS A 861 -7.20 30.57 -30.40
C LYS A 861 -6.11 29.89 -29.55
N MET A 862 -6.26 28.59 -29.27
CA MET A 862 -5.35 27.85 -28.38
C MET A 862 -4.38 26.93 -29.13
N LEU A 863 -4.52 26.80 -30.46
CA LEU A 863 -3.57 26.06 -31.29
C LEU A 863 -2.17 26.70 -31.16
N GLY A 864 -1.15 25.89 -30.86
CA GLY A 864 0.22 26.36 -30.64
C GLY A 864 0.51 26.95 -29.25
N HIS A 865 -0.51 27.04 -28.37
CA HIS A 865 -0.40 27.63 -27.04
C HIS A 865 -0.46 26.60 -25.89
N GLY A 866 -0.06 25.35 -26.15
CA GLY A 866 0.21 24.32 -25.15
C GLY A 866 1.35 24.72 -24.20
N HIS A 867 1.33 24.18 -22.98
CA HIS A 867 2.33 24.47 -21.94
C HIS A 867 3.37 23.36 -21.84
N ASN A 868 2.93 22.10 -21.84
CA ASN A 868 3.79 20.98 -21.49
C ASN A 868 4.86 20.65 -22.54
N ASP A 869 4.61 20.99 -23.81
CA ASP A 869 5.57 20.96 -24.92
C ASP A 869 6.66 22.04 -24.79
N LYS A 870 6.40 23.11 -24.03
CA LYS A 870 7.32 24.24 -23.81
C LYS A 870 8.08 24.17 -22.49
N GLY A 871 7.85 23.12 -21.70
CA GLY A 871 8.45 22.97 -20.37
C GLY A 871 7.77 23.80 -19.28
N ASP A 872 6.60 24.38 -19.55
CA ASP A 872 5.84 25.20 -18.59
C ASP A 872 4.94 24.30 -17.73
N TYR A 873 5.07 24.43 -16.40
CA TYR A 873 4.33 23.62 -15.42
C TYR A 873 3.77 24.48 -14.30
N PHE A 874 2.65 24.03 -13.75
CA PHE A 874 1.89 24.77 -12.74
C PHE A 874 1.61 23.88 -11.53
N CYS A 875 1.46 24.48 -10.36
CA CYS A 875 1.17 23.78 -9.11
C CYS A 875 -0.28 23.29 -9.10
N PRO A 876 -0.55 21.98 -8.87
CA PRO A 876 -1.91 21.47 -8.83
C PRO A 876 -2.75 22.03 -7.68
N ASN A 877 -2.14 22.51 -6.60
CA ASN A 877 -2.86 22.99 -5.41
C ASN A 877 -3.33 24.45 -5.53
N CYS A 878 -2.55 25.32 -6.16
CA CYS A 878 -2.85 26.76 -6.26
C CYS A 878 -2.91 27.30 -7.70
N GLY A 879 -2.40 26.57 -8.69
CA GLY A 879 -2.36 27.00 -10.09
C GLY A 879 -1.19 27.94 -10.43
N THR A 880 -0.34 28.30 -9.46
CA THR A 880 0.84 29.14 -9.69
C THR A 880 1.89 28.41 -10.52
N HIS A 881 2.63 29.16 -11.34
CA HIS A 881 3.76 28.65 -12.12
C HIS A 881 4.85 28.05 -11.21
N ILE A 882 5.49 26.97 -11.66
CA ILE A 882 6.54 26.28 -10.91
C ILE A 882 7.89 26.87 -11.30
N GLU A 883 8.66 27.26 -10.28
CA GLU A 883 9.91 28.01 -10.44
C GLU A 883 11.00 27.41 -9.54
N MET A 884 12.22 27.94 -9.64
CA MET A 884 13.29 27.62 -8.70
C MET A 884 13.12 28.50 -7.46
N VAL A 885 12.87 27.88 -6.31
CA VAL A 885 12.62 28.54 -5.02
C VAL A 885 13.77 28.23 -4.06
N GLN A 886 14.19 29.20 -3.26
CA GLN A 886 15.22 29.02 -2.22
C GLN A 886 14.57 28.62 -0.89
N ASP A 887 15.08 27.59 -0.21
CA ASP A 887 14.63 27.22 1.14
C ASP A 887 15.30 28.04 2.25
N GLU A 888 14.82 27.86 3.49
CA GLU A 888 15.31 28.56 4.68
C GLU A 888 16.81 28.34 4.97
N HIS A 889 17.42 27.34 4.34
CA HIS A 889 18.84 26.99 4.49
C HIS A 889 19.68 27.43 3.27
N GLY A 890 19.09 28.18 2.34
CA GLY A 890 19.76 28.71 1.16
C GLY A 890 19.83 27.76 -0.02
N ASN A 891 19.24 26.56 0.05
CA ASN A 891 19.25 25.59 -1.05
C ASN A 891 18.13 25.88 -2.06
N TYR A 892 18.45 25.82 -3.35
CA TYR A 892 17.45 25.98 -4.41
C TYR A 892 16.79 24.66 -4.75
N PHE A 893 15.46 24.67 -4.91
CA PHE A 893 14.68 23.53 -5.37
C PHE A 893 13.58 23.97 -6.33
N ARG A 894 13.20 23.09 -7.24
CA ARG A 894 12.04 23.32 -8.11
C ARG A 894 10.76 23.18 -7.30
N GLY A 895 9.99 24.25 -7.20
CA GLY A 895 8.87 24.32 -6.27
C GLY A 895 7.82 25.37 -6.62
N CYS A 896 6.69 25.32 -5.92
CA CYS A 896 5.70 26.37 -6.01
C CYS A 896 6.08 27.53 -5.08
N PRO A 897 6.19 28.79 -5.56
CA PRO A 897 6.54 29.93 -4.71
C PRO A 897 5.42 30.29 -3.71
N THR A 898 4.18 29.89 -3.97
CA THR A 898 3.02 30.17 -3.09
C THR A 898 2.81 29.10 -2.02
N CYS A 899 2.98 27.82 -2.37
CA CYS A 899 2.70 26.69 -1.47
C CYS A 899 3.96 26.05 -0.89
N HIS A 900 5.15 26.46 -1.33
CA HIS A 900 6.45 25.89 -0.97
C HIS A 900 6.58 24.37 -1.16
N GLN A 901 5.69 23.78 -1.97
CA GLN A 901 5.73 22.36 -2.28
C GLN A 901 6.86 22.06 -3.26
N LYS A 902 7.71 21.09 -2.93
CA LYS A 902 8.85 20.65 -3.76
C LYS A 902 8.37 19.65 -4.83
N PHE A 903 8.89 19.77 -6.04
CA PHE A 903 8.62 18.86 -7.15
C PHE A 903 9.93 18.36 -7.76
N ASN A 904 10.10 17.04 -7.88
CA ASN A 904 11.34 16.45 -8.40
C ASN A 904 11.56 16.77 -9.88
N GLU A 905 12.82 16.92 -10.27
CA GLU A 905 13.23 17.05 -11.66
C GLU A 905 13.21 15.67 -12.33
N LYS A 906 12.38 15.56 -13.37
CA LYS A 906 12.30 14.55 -14.45
C LYS A 906 11.00 13.74 -14.48
N PRO A 907 10.12 14.03 -15.46
CA PRO A 907 8.96 13.21 -15.82
C PRO A 907 9.29 11.86 -16.47
N ASP A 908 10.51 11.66 -16.98
CA ASP A 908 10.83 10.53 -17.88
C ASP A 908 11.82 9.49 -17.30
N ASP A 909 12.38 9.68 -16.09
CA ASP A 909 13.30 8.71 -15.46
C ASP A 909 12.69 7.97 -14.23
N TYR A 910 11.41 8.19 -13.91
CA TYR A 910 10.77 7.59 -12.72
C TYR A 910 9.90 6.38 -13.07
N LEU A 911 10.56 5.29 -13.47
CA LEU A 911 10.06 3.92 -13.28
C LEU A 911 10.46 3.31 -11.92
N ASN A 912 11.01 4.09 -10.99
CA ASN A 912 11.38 3.59 -9.66
C ASN A 912 10.79 4.42 -8.49
N TYR A 913 9.92 3.75 -7.75
CA TYR A 913 9.67 3.78 -6.29
C TYR A 913 9.52 5.10 -5.52
N ASN A 914 8.30 5.30 -5.00
CA ASN A 914 7.96 5.50 -3.58
C ASN A 914 6.77 6.47 -3.43
N ALA A 915 5.55 5.91 -3.39
CA ALA A 915 4.35 6.45 -2.73
C ALA A 915 3.16 5.53 -3.05
N TRP A 916 3.07 4.42 -2.34
CA TRP A 916 1.82 3.72 -2.03
C TRP A 916 1.91 3.21 -0.61
#